data_AF-A0A369H0V6-F1
#
_entry.id   AF-A0A369H0V6-F1
#
_cell.length_a   1.000
_cell.length_b   1.000
_cell.length_c   1.000
_cell.angle_alpha   90.00
_cell.angle_beta   90.00
_cell.angle_gamma   90.00
#
_symmetry.space_group_name_H-M   'P 1'
#
loop_
_entity.id
_entity.type
_entity.pdbx_description
1 polymer ?
#
loop_
_entity_poly.entity_id
_entity_poly.type
_entity_poly.pdbx_seq_one_letter_code
_entity_poly.pdbx_strand_id
1 'polypeptide(L)'
;MEDASSSLSESISRIELSEPGLFSRTSPETFDKDTPRHPYMTFTTIPGKSQHLVVRIWSHDQGFCNPDLVDPLDVYANSCTWFAFGRLRSTDIGGTRQISDEDLHIFQSNVLASRSLYCHTNEWKIGMPAEADGHDDTSPLTQFLDSFPKGSSQEIGVFPLAKYPYWENVLWKMEVQIKNCDDEDDGWQTGCHGETTLRLSRTHRATRRSVGPEEKNSLRRQFNPDEATAKTVIDLISWEIAQKQEHPEALSTEDIMKLRQDIDSIPVNHPMRPMFLANLAIILARRSRSLGTLEYLNQAISMMREAVASIPLGEPFRDTCSNNLGLMLVVRFERVGDVKDPEESVELMRQMLARNPPASPSRVTTMVVLADALRQRSSRLADKRGLREAIAVCREAIATAAPGEPDDDGEGFFPTLMKCLAAYNDLTGEAAHLDEAIQLAREVIAATRDDAIRMNLTLDLGLYLDRRFSQKQAAEDREESAECFRLVVQSSETSPLMDRIVAGRHLLSRPETLQLGNESYDIANYVVPLVSQLATLRANPADHAFNLSSSMGIASDAAAIALHHGEESTAAIFLERGRAIIAGRLHFLRTEADTTELRKHHPELAGSFETLRQRLVTLKSKEMVETAGSTFASSSIDRRELDENQLRELLLLIRKKDGLDGFGSTCIPDDMCRAAAQGPVVALNVSVHRCDAIIVQESGVSAVRLPNLCQEAIRERTADVQSARTLEWLWDVIVDPVLDALGFTSVPTGDFGQWPHIWWIPTGSLTRFPIHAAGYHLEAGNRTALDRVVSSYCSSIRAIILTRLRRVWEPTTDGSVAVISMKDTPGLDPLANTVDEISVVRELCASDPLNLSIVSPKPYRDEAITALKSCGIFHFAGHGHAAENPLESLLYLEDWNSNPLTVMDLIETDLGISPPFLAYLSACGTGKNTDNKSADESLHLTGMFQLTGFRHVIGTLWEVDDHLCVDMARKVYESLGERGLNDTSVGISLHRATRALREEWLDSEMTEARKRGRDVALVPEAFYKAPLWVPYIHFGV
;
A
#
# COMPACT_ATOMS: atom_id res chain seq x y z
N MET A 1 33.36 -28.27 -45.34
CA MET A 1 32.42 -27.99 -46.44
C MET A 1 31.52 -26.89 -45.95
N GLU A 2 31.40 -25.73 -46.54
CA GLU A 2 32.05 -24.99 -47.64
C GLU A 2 31.35 -23.62 -47.57
N ASP A 3 31.98 -22.58 -48.11
CA ASP A 3 31.42 -21.23 -48.33
C ASP A 3 31.23 -20.31 -47.12
N ALA A 4 32.26 -19.48 -46.87
CA ALA A 4 32.11 -18.03 -46.73
C ALA A 4 33.48 -17.34 -46.81
N SER A 5 34.23 -17.58 -47.89
CA SER A 5 35.35 -16.71 -48.28
C SER A 5 34.86 -15.69 -49.31
N SER A 6 34.05 -14.73 -48.87
CA SER A 6 33.84 -13.49 -49.63
C SER A 6 34.58 -12.37 -48.92
N SER A 7 35.66 -11.93 -49.55
CA SER A 7 36.58 -10.90 -49.09
C SER A 7 35.88 -9.57 -48.80
N LEU A 8 36.12 -9.01 -47.62
CA LEU A 8 35.84 -7.62 -47.21
C LEU A 8 36.43 -6.55 -48.17
N SER A 9 37.32 -6.94 -49.09
CA SER A 9 37.95 -6.04 -50.06
C SER A 9 37.03 -5.64 -51.24
N GLU A 10 35.95 -6.39 -51.53
CA GLU A 10 35.07 -6.04 -52.68
C GLU A 10 34.08 -4.91 -52.36
N SER A 11 33.70 -4.72 -51.09
CA SER A 11 32.72 -3.70 -50.69
C SER A 11 33.25 -2.26 -50.71
N ILE A 12 34.58 -2.07 -50.77
CA ILE A 12 35.20 -0.73 -50.77
C ILE A 12 35.11 -0.06 -52.16
N SER A 13 34.94 -0.83 -53.23
CA SER A 13 35.03 -0.35 -54.61
C SER A 13 33.73 0.24 -55.21
N ARG A 14 32.62 0.29 -54.46
CA ARG A 14 31.28 0.68 -54.97
C ARG A 14 30.58 1.79 -54.19
N ILE A 15 31.30 2.60 -53.42
CA ILE A 15 30.68 3.73 -52.70
C ILE A 15 30.83 4.99 -53.56
N GLU A 16 29.73 5.42 -54.19
CA GLU A 16 29.59 6.80 -54.64
C GLU A 16 29.52 7.70 -53.40
N LEU A 17 30.48 8.62 -53.25
CA LEU A 17 30.60 9.61 -52.17
C LEU A 17 29.50 10.71 -52.21
N SER A 18 28.28 10.38 -52.62
CA SER A 18 27.19 11.33 -52.86
C SER A 18 26.17 11.44 -51.71
N GLU A 19 26.24 10.58 -50.69
CA GLU A 19 25.39 10.64 -49.48
C GLU A 19 26.17 11.03 -48.21
N PRO A 20 25.54 11.71 -47.23
CA PRO A 20 26.24 12.31 -46.09
C PRO A 20 26.57 11.24 -45.02
N GLY A 21 27.73 10.59 -45.12
CA GLY A 21 28.20 9.63 -44.12
C GLY A 21 28.96 10.31 -42.97
N LEU A 22 28.58 10.02 -41.72
CA LEU A 22 29.49 10.16 -40.57
C LEU A 22 30.55 9.05 -40.67
N PHE A 23 31.82 9.41 -40.53
CA PHE A 23 32.92 8.45 -40.62
C PHE A 23 33.30 7.93 -39.23
N SER A 24 33.00 6.66 -38.96
CA SER A 24 33.46 5.89 -37.80
C SER A 24 34.33 4.72 -38.26
N ARG A 25 35.41 4.43 -37.53
CA ARG A 25 36.43 3.43 -37.90
C ARG A 25 35.94 1.98 -37.94
N THR A 26 34.86 1.62 -37.24
CA THR A 26 34.57 0.21 -36.91
C THR A 26 33.35 -0.39 -37.61
N SER A 27 32.51 0.39 -38.29
CA SER A 27 31.46 -0.09 -39.21
C SER A 27 30.80 1.11 -39.88
N PRO A 28 30.65 1.16 -41.22
CA PRO A 28 30.00 2.29 -41.88
C PRO A 28 28.46 2.32 -41.75
N GLU A 29 27.81 1.31 -41.15
CA GLU A 29 26.36 1.13 -41.35
C GLU A 29 25.46 1.06 -40.11
N THR A 30 25.93 1.22 -38.88
CA THR A 30 25.02 1.16 -37.71
C THR A 30 25.39 2.12 -36.59
N PHE A 31 24.53 3.12 -36.36
CA PHE A 31 24.47 3.80 -35.08
C PHE A 31 23.85 2.84 -34.04
N ASP A 32 24.48 2.71 -32.88
CA ASP A 32 23.76 2.29 -31.67
C ASP A 32 22.75 3.40 -31.33
N LYS A 33 21.53 3.02 -30.91
CA LYS A 33 20.44 3.91 -30.50
C LYS A 33 20.84 4.90 -29.40
N ASP A 34 21.94 4.61 -28.70
CA ASP A 34 22.46 5.36 -27.56
C ASP A 34 23.58 6.36 -27.95
N THR A 35 23.93 6.51 -29.24
CA THR A 35 24.94 7.49 -29.68
C THR A 35 24.32 8.89 -29.87
N PRO A 36 24.91 9.98 -29.32
CA PRO A 36 24.37 11.33 -29.45
C PRO A 36 24.26 11.77 -30.91
N ARG A 37 23.10 12.30 -31.29
CA ARG A 37 22.83 12.79 -32.67
C ARG A 37 23.39 14.18 -32.95
N HIS A 38 23.96 14.85 -31.94
CA HIS A 38 24.52 16.20 -32.05
C HIS A 38 26.05 16.17 -31.84
N PRO A 39 26.82 16.96 -32.61
CA PRO A 39 28.27 16.99 -32.49
C PRO A 39 28.71 17.65 -31.18
N TYR A 40 29.73 17.08 -30.53
CA TYR A 40 30.38 17.65 -29.34
C TYR A 40 31.07 18.99 -29.64
N MET A 41 31.61 19.13 -30.85
CA MET A 41 32.12 20.41 -31.35
C MET A 41 31.96 20.46 -32.86
N THR A 42 31.65 21.64 -33.40
CA THR A 42 31.69 21.90 -34.84
C THR A 42 32.84 22.83 -35.19
N PHE A 43 33.42 22.63 -36.36
CA PHE A 43 34.41 23.55 -36.92
C PHE A 43 34.25 23.64 -38.44
N THR A 44 34.69 24.74 -39.02
CA THR A 44 34.59 24.97 -40.45
C THR A 44 35.97 24.83 -41.12
N THR A 45 36.04 24.06 -42.19
CA THR A 45 37.27 23.91 -42.98
C THR A 45 37.53 25.14 -43.83
N ILE A 46 38.80 25.50 -44.02
CA ILE A 46 39.17 26.62 -44.90
C ILE A 46 39.62 26.04 -46.26
N PRO A 47 38.90 26.32 -47.36
CA PRO A 47 39.24 25.81 -48.69
C PRO A 47 40.66 26.17 -49.13
N GLY A 48 41.39 25.20 -49.67
CA GLY A 48 42.70 25.43 -50.28
C GLY A 48 43.88 25.70 -49.33
N LYS A 49 43.70 25.62 -48.01
CA LYS A 49 44.78 25.75 -47.01
C LYS A 49 44.95 24.47 -46.20
N SER A 50 46.19 24.12 -45.86
CA SER A 50 46.48 23.03 -44.91
C SER A 50 46.18 23.47 -43.48
N GLN A 51 45.56 22.58 -42.71
CA GLN A 51 45.15 22.85 -41.33
C GLN A 51 45.71 21.76 -40.40
N HIS A 52 46.12 22.14 -39.20
CA HIS A 52 46.59 21.24 -38.16
C HIS A 52 45.50 21.05 -37.11
N LEU A 53 44.95 19.84 -37.04
CA LEU A 53 43.93 19.43 -36.07
C LEU A 53 44.58 18.71 -34.89
N VAL A 54 44.34 19.16 -33.67
CA VAL A 54 44.79 18.52 -32.44
C VAL A 54 43.58 18.16 -31.61
N VAL A 55 43.46 16.89 -31.22
CA VAL A 55 42.41 16.36 -30.36
C VAL A 55 43.06 15.78 -29.10
N ARG A 56 42.78 16.37 -27.94
CA ARG A 56 43.21 15.86 -26.64
C ARG A 56 42.03 15.29 -25.87
N ILE A 57 42.24 14.13 -25.28
CA ILE A 57 41.22 13.41 -24.53
C ILE A 57 41.81 12.96 -23.20
N TRP A 58 41.13 13.29 -22.10
CA TRP A 58 41.47 12.82 -20.77
C TRP A 58 40.57 11.63 -20.41
N SER A 59 41.16 10.46 -20.19
CA SER A 59 40.43 9.23 -19.85
C SER A 59 41.27 8.29 -18.97
N HIS A 60 40.60 7.33 -18.33
CA HIS A 60 41.27 6.27 -17.56
C HIS A 60 41.76 5.14 -18.47
N ASP A 61 42.91 4.54 -18.12
CA ASP A 61 43.39 3.31 -18.77
C ASP A 61 42.61 2.09 -18.27
N GLN A 62 42.08 1.28 -19.20
CA GLN A 62 41.30 0.08 -18.90
C GLN A 62 42.15 -1.22 -18.93
N GLY A 63 43.45 -1.14 -19.27
CA GLY A 63 44.36 -2.31 -19.27
C GLY A 63 44.45 -3.04 -20.63
N PHE A 64 45.52 -3.85 -20.77
CA PHE A 64 45.96 -4.52 -22.01
C PHE A 64 44.90 -5.42 -22.67
N CYS A 65 44.76 -5.30 -24.00
CA CYS A 65 44.00 -6.22 -24.85
C CYS A 65 44.53 -7.66 -24.78
N ASN A 66 43.63 -8.63 -24.89
CA ASN A 66 43.97 -10.00 -25.25
C ASN A 66 44.54 -10.00 -26.70
N PRO A 67 45.82 -10.34 -26.92
CA PRO A 67 46.46 -10.20 -28.23
C PRO A 67 45.82 -11.07 -29.34
N ASP A 68 45.00 -12.06 -28.96
CA ASP A 68 44.33 -12.97 -29.92
C ASP A 68 43.04 -12.39 -30.54
N LEU A 69 42.54 -11.25 -30.06
CA LEU A 69 41.29 -10.61 -30.53
C LEU A 69 41.52 -9.34 -31.36
N VAL A 70 42.77 -8.96 -31.60
CA VAL A 70 43.14 -7.75 -32.33
C VAL A 70 43.75 -8.16 -33.66
N ASP A 71 43.20 -7.67 -34.77
CA ASP A 71 43.81 -7.81 -36.08
C ASP A 71 45.25 -7.23 -36.05
N PRO A 72 46.30 -8.04 -36.30
CA PRO A 72 47.68 -7.55 -36.29
C PRO A 72 47.96 -6.46 -37.33
N LEU A 73 47.08 -6.32 -38.34
CA LEU A 73 47.13 -5.27 -39.36
C LEU A 73 46.34 -4.02 -38.96
N ASP A 74 45.53 -4.06 -37.89
CA ASP A 74 44.86 -2.85 -37.38
C ASP A 74 45.78 -2.04 -36.46
N VAL A 75 46.56 -1.18 -37.10
CA VAL A 75 47.57 -0.29 -36.51
C VAL A 75 46.99 0.79 -35.57
N TYR A 76 45.69 0.76 -35.24
CA TYR A 76 45.10 1.70 -34.27
C TYR A 76 44.19 1.06 -33.22
N ALA A 77 44.23 -0.26 -33.05
CA ALA A 77 43.50 -0.97 -31.98
C ALA A 77 43.93 -0.57 -30.55
N ASN A 78 45.02 0.20 -30.38
CA ASN A 78 45.56 0.61 -29.07
C ASN A 78 45.21 2.06 -28.66
N SER A 79 44.44 2.83 -29.44
CA SER A 79 43.97 4.15 -28.98
C SER A 79 42.70 3.99 -28.15
N CYS A 80 42.83 4.05 -26.83
CA CYS A 80 41.78 3.80 -25.84
C CYS A 80 40.69 4.90 -25.75
N THR A 81 40.27 5.51 -26.86
CA THR A 81 39.16 6.48 -26.89
C THR A 81 38.59 6.66 -28.30
N TRP A 82 37.26 6.58 -28.44
CA TRP A 82 36.58 6.47 -29.74
C TRP A 82 35.73 7.72 -30.03
N PHE A 83 35.98 8.37 -31.17
CA PHE A 83 35.20 9.50 -31.69
C PHE A 83 35.11 9.43 -33.23
N ALA A 84 34.13 10.12 -33.82
CA ALA A 84 33.82 10.14 -35.24
C ALA A 84 33.78 11.57 -35.80
N PHE A 85 33.96 11.70 -37.12
CA PHE A 85 33.85 12.98 -37.84
C PHE A 85 32.73 12.93 -38.88
N GLY A 86 31.96 14.01 -39.03
CA GLY A 86 30.87 14.07 -40.01
C GLY A 86 30.63 15.46 -40.59
N ARG A 87 30.18 15.54 -41.85
CA ARG A 87 29.75 16.80 -42.48
C ARG A 87 28.32 17.17 -42.02
N LEU A 88 28.09 18.43 -41.66
CA LEU A 88 26.78 18.94 -41.24
C LEU A 88 26.05 19.60 -42.43
N ARG A 89 24.73 19.40 -42.58
CA ARG A 89 23.90 20.07 -43.62
C ARG A 89 22.99 21.14 -42.97
N SER A 90 22.63 22.18 -43.73
CA SER A 90 21.83 23.32 -43.23
C SER A 90 20.43 22.95 -42.70
N THR A 91 19.92 21.76 -43.02
CA THR A 91 18.66 21.23 -42.48
C THR A 91 18.78 20.73 -41.04
N ASP A 92 19.99 20.50 -40.53
CA ASP A 92 20.27 20.11 -39.14
C ASP A 92 20.39 21.32 -38.20
N ILE A 93 20.33 22.54 -38.76
CA ILE A 93 20.47 23.84 -38.06
C ILE A 93 19.09 24.41 -37.66
N GLY A 94 18.01 23.68 -37.93
CA GLY A 94 16.63 24.03 -37.58
C GLY A 94 16.31 23.84 -36.09
N GLY A 95 17.02 24.57 -35.23
CA GLY A 95 16.80 24.56 -33.80
C GLY A 95 18.03 25.09 -33.06
N THR A 96 18.21 26.41 -33.01
CA THR A 96 19.09 27.04 -32.02
C THR A 96 18.52 26.81 -30.63
N ARG A 97 18.70 25.61 -30.08
CA ARG A 97 18.81 25.41 -28.64
C ARG A 97 20.26 25.72 -28.30
N GLN A 98 20.49 26.75 -27.48
CA GLN A 98 21.73 26.80 -26.71
C GLN A 98 21.90 25.42 -26.07
N ILE A 99 23.02 24.76 -26.32
CA ILE A 99 23.41 23.56 -25.58
C ILE A 99 23.30 23.97 -24.11
N SER A 100 22.32 23.44 -23.38
CA SER A 100 22.25 23.65 -21.95
C SER A 100 23.37 22.85 -21.31
N ASP A 101 23.89 23.32 -20.16
CA ASP A 101 24.93 22.61 -19.41
C ASP A 101 24.55 21.13 -19.10
N GLU A 102 23.28 20.74 -19.24
CA GLU A 102 22.78 19.37 -19.13
C GLU A 102 23.20 18.42 -20.27
N ASP A 103 23.40 18.90 -21.51
CA ASP A 103 23.77 18.03 -22.63
C ASP A 103 25.28 17.65 -22.61
N LEU A 104 26.09 18.41 -21.86
CA LEU A 104 27.48 18.04 -21.56
C LEU A 104 27.59 16.90 -20.53
N HIS A 105 26.51 16.58 -19.81
CA HIS A 105 26.54 15.67 -18.66
C HIS A 105 26.31 14.19 -18.96
N ILE A 106 25.94 13.79 -20.19
CA ILE A 106 25.67 12.36 -20.52
C ILE A 106 26.94 11.62 -21.01
N PHE A 107 28.10 11.89 -20.41
CA PHE A 107 29.36 11.17 -20.72
C PHE A 107 30.13 10.63 -19.51
N GLN A 108 29.56 10.74 -18.31
CA GLN A 108 30.25 10.33 -17.09
C GLN A 108 29.57 9.13 -16.43
N SER A 109 30.03 7.91 -16.78
CA SER A 109 29.86 6.75 -15.92
C SER A 109 31.06 6.62 -14.98
N ASN A 110 30.75 6.52 -13.68
CA ASN A 110 31.55 5.94 -12.59
C ASN A 110 33.06 6.19 -12.54
N VAL A 111 33.51 6.99 -11.56
CA VAL A 111 34.88 6.84 -11.02
C VAL A 111 34.87 6.93 -9.49
N LEU A 112 34.99 5.77 -8.84
CA LEU A 112 35.69 5.66 -7.57
C LEU A 112 37.20 5.49 -7.84
N ALA A 113 37.97 6.01 -6.89
CA ALA A 113 39.39 6.28 -6.99
C ALA A 113 40.26 5.02 -7.09
N SER A 114 40.63 4.59 -8.30
CA SER A 114 41.86 3.82 -8.55
C SER A 114 41.96 3.47 -10.03
N ARG A 115 42.65 4.31 -10.82
CA ARG A 115 43.35 3.99 -12.08
C ARG A 115 44.08 5.24 -12.56
N SER A 116 45.26 5.08 -13.12
CA SER A 116 46.07 6.20 -13.66
C SER A 116 45.27 6.93 -14.74
N LEU A 117 45.14 8.26 -14.62
CA LEU A 117 44.45 9.12 -15.58
C LEU A 117 45.45 9.55 -16.64
N TYR A 118 45.09 9.46 -17.91
CA TYR A 118 45.98 9.82 -19.02
C TYR A 118 45.33 10.86 -19.92
N CYS A 119 46.17 11.71 -20.51
CA CYS A 119 45.80 12.58 -21.61
C CYS A 119 46.35 11.95 -22.90
N HIS A 120 45.45 11.59 -23.80
CA HIS A 120 45.72 11.07 -25.12
C HIS A 120 45.59 12.21 -26.12
N THR A 121 46.66 12.50 -26.86
CA THR A 121 46.68 13.57 -27.86
C THR A 121 46.82 12.95 -29.24
N ASN A 122 45.92 13.29 -30.16
CA ASN A 122 46.00 12.93 -31.57
C ASN A 122 46.08 14.20 -32.42
N GLU A 123 47.04 14.26 -33.32
CA GLU A 123 47.36 15.41 -34.15
C GLU A 123 47.35 15.02 -35.63
N TRP A 124 46.61 15.74 -36.47
CA TRP A 124 46.52 15.50 -37.92
C TRP A 124 46.87 16.74 -38.74
N LYS A 125 47.65 16.56 -39.80
CA LYS A 125 47.84 17.55 -40.86
C LYS A 125 46.84 17.28 -41.99
N ILE A 126 45.86 18.16 -42.10
CA ILE A 126 44.76 18.08 -43.05
C ILE A 126 45.17 18.82 -44.32
N GLY A 127 45.14 18.14 -45.47
CA GLY A 127 45.29 18.76 -46.79
C GLY A 127 46.65 18.71 -47.44
N MET A 128 47.54 17.83 -46.99
CA MET A 128 48.79 17.50 -47.68
C MET A 128 48.67 16.14 -48.37
N PRO A 129 49.06 15.99 -49.65
CA PRO A 129 49.02 14.68 -50.31
C PRO A 129 50.00 13.71 -49.63
N ALA A 130 49.52 12.52 -49.27
CA ALA A 130 50.36 11.42 -48.82
C ALA A 130 51.25 10.95 -49.98
N GLU A 131 52.52 11.39 -50.02
CA GLU A 131 53.50 10.78 -50.93
C GLU A 131 53.96 9.42 -50.38
N ALA A 132 54.07 8.45 -51.30
CA ALA A 132 54.30 7.04 -51.02
C ALA A 132 55.70 6.76 -50.45
N ASP A 133 55.83 6.78 -49.14
CA ASP A 133 56.97 6.20 -48.42
C ASP A 133 56.48 5.08 -47.49
N GLY A 134 56.45 3.84 -48.01
CA GLY A 134 56.67 2.58 -47.29
C GLY A 134 55.67 2.08 -46.23
N HIS A 135 54.85 2.93 -45.63
CA HIS A 135 53.72 2.55 -44.80
C HIS A 135 52.45 3.10 -45.43
N ASP A 136 51.65 2.20 -46.00
CA ASP A 136 50.41 2.50 -46.69
C ASP A 136 49.36 3.03 -45.68
N ASP A 137 49.40 4.33 -45.38
CA ASP A 137 48.46 5.01 -44.46
C ASP A 137 47.16 5.39 -45.20
N THR A 138 46.65 4.49 -46.04
CA THR A 138 45.41 4.64 -46.83
C THR A 138 44.16 4.35 -45.99
N SER A 139 44.15 4.83 -44.74
CA SER A 139 42.94 4.73 -43.93
C SER A 139 41.84 5.58 -44.57
N PRO A 140 40.60 5.08 -44.67
CA PRO A 140 39.47 5.85 -45.17
C PRO A 140 39.25 7.19 -44.43
N LEU A 141 39.67 7.26 -43.16
CA LEU A 141 39.68 8.49 -42.37
C LEU A 141 40.72 9.50 -42.92
N THR A 142 41.93 9.06 -43.26
CA THR A 142 42.96 9.93 -43.87
C THR A 142 42.45 10.49 -45.20
N GLN A 143 41.84 9.65 -46.03
CA GLN A 143 41.23 10.09 -47.30
C GLN A 143 40.05 11.06 -47.10
N PHE A 144 39.24 10.84 -46.06
CA PHE A 144 38.14 11.73 -45.69
C PHE A 144 38.66 13.11 -45.22
N LEU A 145 39.65 13.13 -44.33
CA LEU A 145 40.29 14.36 -43.86
C LEU A 145 41.00 15.09 -45.02
N ASP A 146 41.70 14.37 -45.90
CA ASP A 146 42.37 14.92 -47.09
C ASP A 146 41.41 15.45 -48.16
N SER A 147 40.11 15.12 -48.07
CA SER A 147 39.07 15.67 -48.93
C SER A 147 38.66 17.11 -48.57
N PHE A 148 38.93 17.54 -47.33
CA PHE A 148 38.45 18.82 -46.79
C PHE A 148 38.96 20.08 -47.51
N PRO A 149 40.22 20.18 -47.96
CA PRO A 149 40.69 21.38 -48.66
C PRO A 149 40.30 21.42 -50.14
N LYS A 150 39.75 20.32 -50.70
CA LYS A 150 39.47 20.15 -52.15
C LYS A 150 38.07 20.65 -52.58
N GLY A 151 37.32 21.35 -51.72
CA GLY A 151 35.96 21.84 -52.00
C GLY A 151 35.61 23.18 -51.31
N SER A 152 34.36 23.62 -51.40
CA SER A 152 33.83 24.80 -50.68
C SER A 152 33.85 24.57 -49.16
N SER A 153 33.95 25.64 -48.37
CA SER A 153 33.98 25.63 -46.90
C SER A 153 32.94 24.67 -46.32
N GLN A 154 33.35 23.68 -45.50
CA GLN A 154 32.47 22.65 -44.95
C GLN A 154 32.43 22.75 -43.44
N GLU A 155 31.23 22.65 -42.86
CA GLU A 155 31.07 22.53 -41.41
C GLU A 155 31.13 21.05 -41.00
N ILE A 156 31.99 20.75 -40.03
CA ILE A 156 32.31 19.39 -39.60
C ILE A 156 32.03 19.27 -38.11
N GLY A 157 31.27 18.24 -37.76
CA GLY A 157 31.02 17.85 -36.38
C GLY A 157 31.99 16.75 -35.93
N VAL A 158 32.47 16.86 -34.68
CA VAL A 158 33.16 15.79 -33.96
C VAL A 158 32.18 15.14 -33.00
N PHE A 159 32.02 13.82 -33.06
CA PHE A 159 31.02 13.07 -32.31
C PHE A 159 31.69 12.05 -31.39
N PRO A 160 31.36 12.02 -30.10
CA PRO A 160 31.81 10.96 -29.19
C PRO A 160 31.00 9.67 -29.43
N LEU A 161 31.67 8.51 -29.45
CA LEU A 161 31.00 7.20 -29.65
C LEU A 161 30.79 6.49 -28.32
N ALA A 162 29.56 5.97 -28.09
CA ALA A 162 29.11 5.59 -26.75
C ALA A 162 29.35 4.12 -26.34
N LYS A 163 29.61 3.15 -27.23
CA LYS A 163 29.71 1.74 -26.78
C LYS A 163 30.40 0.77 -27.74
N TYR A 164 31.13 -0.19 -27.16
CA TYR A 164 31.40 -1.51 -27.75
C TYR A 164 30.89 -2.56 -26.73
N PRO A 165 30.36 -3.73 -27.14
CA PRO A 165 29.67 -4.68 -26.24
C PRO A 165 30.49 -5.26 -25.07
N TYR A 166 31.75 -4.85 -24.88
CA TYR A 166 32.60 -5.30 -23.78
C TYR A 166 33.42 -4.16 -23.13
N TRP A 167 33.13 -2.89 -23.43
CA TRP A 167 33.95 -1.73 -23.02
C TRP A 167 33.09 -0.55 -22.56
N GLU A 168 33.36 0.01 -21.38
CA GLU A 168 32.83 1.30 -20.90
C GLU A 168 33.94 2.38 -20.98
N ASN A 169 33.73 3.42 -21.78
CA ASN A 169 34.65 4.56 -21.86
C ASN A 169 34.27 5.63 -20.86
N VAL A 170 35.21 6.05 -20.00
CA VAL A 170 35.01 7.15 -19.05
C VAL A 170 35.82 8.37 -19.51
N LEU A 171 35.12 9.34 -20.10
CA LEU A 171 35.68 10.57 -20.65
C LEU A 171 35.64 11.69 -19.60
N TRP A 172 36.79 12.23 -19.22
CA TRP A 172 36.87 13.37 -18.29
C TRP A 172 36.78 14.71 -19.00
N LYS A 173 37.47 14.84 -20.14
CA LYS A 173 37.53 16.07 -20.92
C LYS A 173 37.92 15.73 -22.35
N MET A 174 37.42 16.48 -23.32
CA MET A 174 37.91 16.48 -24.69
C MET A 174 38.15 17.92 -25.14
N GLU A 175 39.34 18.19 -25.65
CA GLU A 175 39.72 19.45 -26.28
C GLU A 175 40.04 19.20 -27.74
N VAL A 176 39.51 20.06 -28.62
CA VAL A 176 39.83 20.04 -30.05
C VAL A 176 40.36 21.42 -30.42
N GLN A 177 41.49 21.47 -31.11
CA GLN A 177 42.12 22.70 -31.58
C GLN A 177 42.43 22.58 -33.07
N ILE A 178 42.20 23.64 -33.83
CA ILE A 178 42.56 23.71 -35.25
C ILE A 178 43.40 24.95 -35.49
N LYS A 179 44.54 24.78 -36.14
CA LYS A 179 45.48 25.85 -36.49
C LYS A 179 45.73 25.86 -37.99
N ASN A 180 46.02 27.03 -38.56
CA ASN A 180 46.45 27.13 -39.97
C ASN A 180 47.94 26.78 -40.06
N CYS A 181 48.35 26.03 -41.08
CA CYS A 181 49.76 25.61 -41.26
C CYS A 181 50.68 26.69 -41.87
N ASP A 182 50.29 27.97 -41.89
CA ASP A 182 51.04 29.05 -42.58
C ASP A 182 52.26 29.59 -41.79
N ASP A 183 52.53 29.10 -40.58
CA ASP A 183 53.66 29.54 -39.76
C ASP A 183 54.87 28.59 -39.98
N GLU A 184 56.04 29.14 -40.33
CA GLU A 184 57.31 28.42 -40.53
C GLU A 184 57.85 27.67 -39.29
N ASP A 185 57.02 27.52 -38.25
CA ASP A 185 57.28 26.69 -37.08
C ASP A 185 55.92 26.16 -36.57
N ASP A 186 55.32 25.21 -37.28
CA ASP A 186 53.98 24.66 -37.03
C ASP A 186 53.87 23.83 -35.74
N GLY A 187 54.88 23.91 -34.86
CA GLY A 187 54.83 23.39 -33.51
C GLY A 187 54.75 21.86 -33.44
N TRP A 188 54.99 21.17 -34.56
CA TRP A 188 55.02 19.71 -34.57
C TRP A 188 56.20 19.12 -33.77
N GLN A 189 57.10 20.00 -33.29
CA GLN A 189 57.97 19.75 -32.15
C GLN A 189 57.53 20.56 -30.93
N THR A 190 56.81 19.93 -30.00
CA THR A 190 57.04 20.16 -28.58
C THR A 190 56.89 18.84 -27.84
N GLY A 191 58.00 18.32 -27.32
CA GLY A 191 57.94 17.20 -26.39
C GLY A 191 57.33 17.70 -25.08
N CYS A 192 56.15 17.20 -24.70
CA CYS A 192 55.78 17.23 -23.30
C CYS A 192 56.69 16.22 -22.58
N HIS A 193 57.56 16.72 -21.70
CA HIS A 193 58.40 15.85 -20.89
C HIS A 193 57.50 14.89 -20.07
N GLY A 194 57.65 13.59 -20.30
CA GLY A 194 56.82 12.54 -19.70
C GLY A 194 55.78 11.88 -20.62
N GLU A 195 55.78 12.19 -21.93
CA GLU A 195 54.91 11.55 -22.93
C GLU A 195 55.49 10.26 -23.53
N THR A 196 54.64 9.23 -23.67
CA THR A 196 54.91 8.05 -24.51
C THR A 196 54.32 8.29 -25.90
N THR A 197 55.15 8.26 -26.94
CA THR A 197 54.66 8.35 -28.33
C THR A 197 54.11 7.00 -28.73
N LEU A 198 52.81 6.96 -29.07
CA LEU A 198 52.12 5.74 -29.49
C LEU A 198 52.19 5.56 -31.01
N ARG A 199 52.23 6.66 -31.78
CA ARG A 199 52.36 6.65 -33.25
C ARG A 199 52.94 7.96 -33.78
N LEU A 200 53.73 7.87 -34.85
CA LEU A 200 54.25 9.02 -35.60
C LEU A 200 54.27 8.72 -37.11
N SER A 201 53.51 9.47 -37.91
CA SER A 201 53.53 9.47 -39.37
C SER A 201 53.70 10.90 -39.91
N ARG A 202 53.89 11.06 -41.23
CA ARG A 202 54.01 12.37 -41.90
C ARG A 202 52.72 13.21 -41.91
N THR A 203 51.60 12.65 -41.48
CA THR A 203 50.32 13.38 -41.41
C THR A 203 49.55 13.15 -40.11
N HIS A 204 49.97 12.21 -39.24
CA HIS A 204 49.32 11.92 -37.96
C HIS A 204 50.32 11.62 -36.84
N ARG A 205 50.09 12.15 -35.65
CA ARG A 205 50.85 11.82 -34.43
C ARG A 205 49.88 11.49 -33.29
N ALA A 206 50.18 10.43 -32.54
CA ALA A 206 49.45 10.07 -31.33
C ALA A 206 50.40 9.95 -30.14
N THR A 207 50.13 10.70 -29.07
CA THR A 207 50.91 10.66 -27.82
C THR A 207 50.00 10.41 -26.62
N ARG A 208 50.61 9.94 -25.53
CA ARG A 208 49.93 9.68 -24.26
C ARG A 208 50.80 10.15 -23.11
N ARG A 209 50.24 10.94 -22.19
CA ARG A 209 50.88 11.29 -20.91
C ARG A 209 50.04 10.93 -19.71
N SER A 210 50.70 10.59 -18.61
CA SER A 210 50.03 10.54 -17.30
C SER A 210 49.65 11.96 -16.87
N VAL A 211 48.44 12.11 -16.33
CA VAL A 211 47.96 13.40 -15.82
C VAL A 211 48.47 13.60 -14.40
N GLY A 212 49.13 14.74 -14.16
CA GLY A 212 49.70 15.09 -12.87
C GLY A 212 48.64 15.45 -11.81
N PRO A 213 48.99 15.43 -10.51
CA PRO A 213 48.05 15.67 -9.41
C PRO A 213 47.39 17.06 -9.44
N GLU A 214 48.10 18.12 -9.86
CA GLU A 214 47.53 19.47 -9.96
C GLU A 214 46.48 19.59 -11.08
N GLU A 215 46.77 19.04 -12.26
CA GLU A 215 45.84 19.01 -13.38
C GLU A 215 44.63 18.12 -13.07
N LYS A 216 44.84 16.97 -12.40
CA LYS A 216 43.77 16.13 -11.87
C LYS A 216 42.86 16.89 -10.89
N ASN A 217 43.44 17.72 -10.02
CA ASN A 217 42.68 18.55 -9.09
C ASN A 217 41.96 19.70 -9.80
N SER A 218 42.55 20.30 -10.83
CA SER A 218 41.90 21.32 -11.65
C SER A 218 40.70 20.75 -12.42
N LEU A 219 40.86 19.56 -13.01
CA LEU A 219 39.76 18.85 -13.67
C LEU A 219 38.65 18.55 -12.66
N ARG A 220 38.98 18.06 -11.47
CA ARG A 220 37.99 17.83 -10.39
C ARG A 220 37.23 19.09 -9.98
N ARG A 221 37.90 20.24 -9.86
CA ARG A 221 37.24 21.52 -9.50
C ARG A 221 36.34 22.05 -10.60
N GLN A 222 36.68 21.85 -11.88
CA GLN A 222 35.84 22.27 -13.00
C GLN A 222 34.51 21.50 -13.07
N PHE A 223 34.46 20.27 -12.57
CA PHE A 223 33.26 19.43 -12.57
C PHE A 223 32.43 19.47 -11.28
N ASN A 224 32.82 20.30 -10.31
CA ASN A 224 32.15 20.38 -9.01
C ASN A 224 32.06 21.85 -8.53
N PRO A 225 31.14 22.67 -9.08
CA PRO A 225 30.84 23.96 -8.49
C PRO A 225 30.06 23.71 -7.18
N ASP A 226 30.52 24.31 -6.09
CA ASP A 226 29.99 24.29 -4.72
C ASP A 226 30.36 23.13 -3.77
N GLU A 227 31.64 22.74 -3.78
CA GLU A 227 32.23 21.83 -2.77
C GLU A 227 32.05 22.34 -1.31
N ALA A 228 31.94 23.65 -1.09
CA ALA A 228 31.73 24.21 0.26
C ALA A 228 30.30 24.01 0.78
N THR A 229 29.29 24.17 -0.07
CA THR A 229 27.87 24.01 0.28
C THR A 229 27.54 22.52 0.44
N ALA A 230 27.98 21.69 -0.52
CA ALA A 230 27.81 20.24 -0.45
C ALA A 230 28.53 19.65 0.77
N LYS A 231 29.77 20.08 1.08
CA LYS A 231 30.47 19.63 2.29
C LYS A 231 29.77 20.06 3.58
N THR A 232 29.23 21.28 3.63
CA THR A 232 28.46 21.74 4.80
C THR A 232 27.19 20.91 4.99
N VAL A 233 26.47 20.61 3.90
CA VAL A 233 25.28 19.75 3.91
C VAL A 233 25.63 18.29 4.26
N ILE A 234 26.73 17.76 3.73
CA ILE A 234 27.26 16.42 4.05
C ILE A 234 27.66 16.29 5.51
N ASP A 235 28.38 17.27 6.05
CA ASP A 235 28.81 17.30 7.45
C ASP A 235 27.60 17.45 8.38
N LEU A 236 26.58 18.23 7.99
CA LEU A 236 25.31 18.39 8.71
C LEU A 236 24.49 17.10 8.73
N ILE A 237 24.27 16.46 7.57
CA ILE A 237 23.54 15.20 7.44
C ILE A 237 24.28 14.08 8.19
N SER A 238 25.61 14.00 8.05
CA SER A 238 26.42 12.98 8.73
C SER A 238 26.39 13.16 10.24
N TRP A 239 26.41 14.40 10.74
CA TRP A 239 26.26 14.71 12.17
C TRP A 239 24.85 14.42 12.69
N GLU A 240 23.80 14.80 11.96
CA GLU A 240 22.40 14.55 12.35
C GLU A 240 22.07 13.04 12.36
N ILE A 241 22.55 12.28 11.36
CA ILE A 241 22.39 10.82 11.30
C ILE A 241 23.21 10.12 12.41
N ALA A 242 24.46 10.54 12.64
CA ALA A 242 25.34 9.93 13.64
C ALA A 242 24.90 10.21 15.09
N GLN A 243 24.41 11.41 15.40
CA GLN A 243 23.90 11.71 16.75
C GLN A 243 22.58 11.01 17.08
N LYS A 244 21.76 10.68 16.06
CA LYS A 244 20.41 10.11 16.24
C LYS A 244 20.31 8.63 15.89
N GLN A 245 21.42 7.98 15.52
CA GLN A 245 21.49 6.53 15.27
C GLN A 245 21.22 5.68 16.53
N GLU A 246 21.45 6.22 17.73
CA GLU A 246 21.14 5.54 19.00
C GLU A 246 19.62 5.49 19.29
N HIS A 247 18.81 6.41 18.74
CA HIS A 247 17.34 6.43 18.86
C HIS A 247 16.66 6.94 17.57
N PRO A 248 16.64 6.17 16.48
CA PRO A 248 16.18 6.62 15.16
C PRO A 248 14.66 6.92 15.10
N GLU A 249 13.87 6.33 15.99
CA GLU A 249 12.44 6.63 16.15
C GLU A 249 12.15 7.99 16.80
N ALA A 250 13.19 8.70 17.27
CA ALA A 250 13.08 10.05 17.82
C ALA A 250 13.17 11.17 16.76
N LEU A 251 13.47 10.86 15.49
CA LEU A 251 13.47 11.86 14.42
C LEU A 251 12.06 12.44 14.24
N SER A 252 11.92 13.77 14.36
CA SER A 252 10.65 14.41 14.10
C SER A 252 10.33 14.35 12.60
N THR A 253 9.06 14.53 12.23
CA THR A 253 8.65 14.56 10.82
C THR A 253 9.32 15.71 10.08
N GLU A 254 9.51 16.83 10.77
CA GLU A 254 10.25 17.99 10.26
C GLU A 254 11.72 17.65 9.98
N ASP A 255 12.37 16.86 10.84
CA ASP A 255 13.74 16.38 10.59
C ASP A 255 13.81 15.52 9.31
N ILE A 256 12.83 14.65 9.10
CA ILE A 256 12.76 13.81 7.88
C ILE A 256 12.55 14.67 6.63
N MET A 257 11.63 15.64 6.69
CA MET A 257 11.41 16.57 5.58
C MET A 257 12.66 17.39 5.27
N LYS A 258 13.39 17.83 6.29
CA LYS A 258 14.66 18.53 6.13
C LYS A 258 15.73 17.63 5.51
N LEU A 259 15.91 16.41 6.00
CA LEU A 259 16.84 15.43 5.43
C LEU A 259 16.53 15.15 3.96
N ARG A 260 15.24 15.08 3.59
CA ARG A 260 14.82 14.93 2.20
C ARG A 260 15.24 16.13 1.34
N GLN A 261 14.97 17.35 1.81
CA GLN A 261 15.38 18.58 1.13
C GLN A 261 16.89 18.67 0.96
N ASP A 262 17.63 18.32 2.00
CA ASP A 262 19.08 18.35 2.00
C ASP A 262 19.64 17.33 1.00
N ILE A 263 19.11 16.09 0.96
CA ILE A 263 19.50 15.09 -0.03
C ILE A 263 19.09 15.51 -1.45
N ASP A 264 17.95 16.17 -1.65
CA ASP A 264 17.56 16.69 -2.97
C ASP A 264 18.48 17.79 -3.49
N SER A 265 19.10 18.54 -2.60
CA SER A 265 20.11 19.52 -2.97
C SER A 265 21.44 18.88 -3.41
N ILE A 266 21.65 17.59 -3.14
CA ILE A 266 22.85 16.85 -3.53
C ILE A 266 22.71 16.37 -4.98
N PRO A 267 23.67 16.66 -5.89
CA PRO A 267 23.64 16.16 -7.26
C PRO A 267 23.45 14.63 -7.35
N VAL A 268 22.68 14.16 -8.33
CA VAL A 268 22.35 12.73 -8.50
C VAL A 268 23.61 11.86 -8.64
N ASN A 269 24.67 12.39 -9.22
CA ASN A 269 25.95 11.73 -9.42
C ASN A 269 26.93 11.88 -8.24
N HIS A 270 26.52 12.49 -7.12
CA HIS A 270 27.41 12.71 -5.99
C HIS A 270 27.80 11.37 -5.32
N PRO A 271 29.10 11.10 -5.07
CA PRO A 271 29.57 9.79 -4.57
C PRO A 271 28.96 9.33 -3.24
N MET A 272 28.52 10.27 -2.39
CA MET A 272 27.91 9.96 -1.09
C MET A 272 26.37 9.93 -1.12
N ARG A 273 25.73 10.30 -2.25
CA ARG A 273 24.27 10.27 -2.36
C ARG A 273 23.68 8.88 -2.05
N PRO A 274 24.24 7.76 -2.56
CA PRO A 274 23.73 6.43 -2.23
C PRO A 274 23.75 6.11 -0.73
N MET A 275 24.74 6.63 0.00
CA MET A 275 24.85 6.45 1.44
C MET A 275 23.75 7.21 2.20
N PHE A 276 23.47 8.45 1.81
CA PHE A 276 22.38 9.22 2.41
C PHE A 276 21.01 8.63 2.10
N LEU A 277 20.79 8.16 0.86
CA LEU A 277 19.58 7.45 0.46
C LEU A 277 19.39 6.17 1.28
N ALA A 278 20.44 5.35 1.43
CA ALA A 278 20.38 4.13 2.24
C ALA A 278 20.08 4.41 3.71
N ASN A 279 20.70 5.44 4.31
CA ASN A 279 20.46 5.81 5.70
C ASN A 279 19.03 6.32 5.92
N LEU A 280 18.54 7.21 5.05
CA LEU A 280 17.16 7.67 5.13
C LEU A 280 16.16 6.52 4.89
N ALA A 281 16.45 5.60 3.96
CA ALA A 281 15.64 4.40 3.76
C ALA A 281 15.54 3.53 5.03
N ILE A 282 16.63 3.34 5.78
CA ILE A 282 16.60 2.62 7.06
C ILE A 282 15.73 3.34 8.09
N ILE A 283 15.84 4.68 8.18
CA ILE A 283 15.01 5.51 9.07
C ILE A 283 13.53 5.34 8.71
N LEU A 284 13.18 5.44 7.42
CA LEU A 284 11.80 5.30 6.94
C LEU A 284 11.25 3.89 7.16
N ALA A 285 12.05 2.83 6.98
CA ALA A 285 11.62 1.46 7.25
C ALA A 285 11.34 1.23 8.75
N ARG A 286 12.18 1.76 9.65
CA ARG A 286 11.94 1.71 11.10
C ARG A 286 10.69 2.51 11.48
N ARG A 287 10.51 3.70 10.90
CA ARG A 287 9.32 4.53 11.09
C ARG A 287 8.05 3.85 10.56
N SER A 288 8.13 3.15 9.44
CA SER A 288 7.04 2.33 8.90
C SER A 288 6.62 1.25 9.89
N ARG A 289 7.58 0.58 10.54
CA ARG A 289 7.30 -0.44 11.56
C ARG A 289 6.60 0.14 12.79
N SER A 290 7.06 1.29 13.29
CA SER A 290 6.49 1.91 14.50
C SER A 290 5.12 2.56 14.25
N LEU A 291 4.90 3.14 13.07
CA LEU A 291 3.63 3.77 12.69
C LEU A 291 2.67 2.81 11.95
N GLY A 292 3.14 1.63 11.56
CA GLY A 292 2.38 0.69 10.75
C GLY A 292 1.96 1.25 9.39
N THR A 293 2.84 1.98 8.69
CA THR A 293 2.53 2.70 7.43
C THR A 293 3.27 2.11 6.21
N LEU A 294 2.54 1.65 5.19
CA LEU A 294 3.13 0.87 4.09
C LEU A 294 3.92 1.77 3.15
N GLU A 295 3.48 3.02 3.02
CA GLU A 295 4.08 3.97 2.10
C GLU A 295 5.51 4.35 2.48
N TYR A 296 5.81 4.53 3.78
CA TYR A 296 7.20 4.74 4.22
C TYR A 296 8.10 3.55 3.85
N LEU A 297 7.59 2.31 3.94
CA LEU A 297 8.33 1.12 3.52
C LEU A 297 8.54 1.08 2.00
N ASN A 298 7.51 1.43 1.22
CA ASN A 298 7.63 1.50 -0.24
C ASN A 298 8.67 2.54 -0.68
N GLN A 299 8.67 3.72 -0.04
CA GLN A 299 9.66 4.77 -0.30
C GLN A 299 11.07 4.32 0.12
N ALA A 300 11.21 3.66 1.28
CA ALA A 300 12.47 3.07 1.72
C ALA A 300 13.01 2.05 0.72
N ILE A 301 12.17 1.15 0.21
CA ILE A 301 12.55 0.16 -0.81
C ILE A 301 13.00 0.84 -2.11
N SER A 302 12.27 1.87 -2.57
CA SER A 302 12.65 2.64 -3.76
C SER A 302 14.04 3.26 -3.61
N MET A 303 14.27 3.94 -2.48
CA MET A 303 15.56 4.58 -2.18
C MET A 303 16.69 3.57 -2.00
N MET A 304 16.39 2.41 -1.38
CA MET A 304 17.39 1.35 -1.22
C MET A 304 17.74 0.70 -2.57
N ARG A 305 16.77 0.51 -3.47
CA ARG A 305 17.04 0.06 -4.85
C ARG A 305 17.91 1.05 -5.61
N GLU A 306 17.64 2.36 -5.50
CA GLU A 306 18.48 3.41 -6.10
C GLU A 306 19.91 3.37 -5.53
N ALA A 307 20.05 3.22 -4.22
CA ALA A 307 21.35 3.11 -3.58
C ALA A 307 22.11 1.86 -4.07
N VAL A 308 21.49 0.69 -4.10
CA VAL A 308 22.10 -0.57 -4.59
C VAL A 308 22.49 -0.48 -6.07
N ALA A 309 21.67 0.18 -6.90
CA ALA A 309 21.96 0.38 -8.31
C ALA A 309 23.15 1.33 -8.54
N SER A 310 23.30 2.34 -7.68
CA SER A 310 24.34 3.37 -7.79
C SER A 310 25.70 2.96 -7.23
N ILE A 311 25.76 1.99 -6.31
CA ILE A 311 27.01 1.52 -5.72
C ILE A 311 27.60 0.39 -6.60
N PRO A 312 28.88 0.43 -7.02
CA PRO A 312 29.49 -0.63 -7.83
C PRO A 312 29.46 -2.04 -7.21
N LEU A 313 29.52 -3.08 -8.04
CA LEU A 313 29.63 -4.47 -7.59
C LEU A 313 30.95 -4.70 -6.83
N GLY A 314 30.88 -5.38 -5.68
CA GLY A 314 32.04 -5.72 -4.85
C GLY A 314 32.38 -4.70 -3.75
N GLU A 315 31.69 -3.57 -3.70
CA GLU A 315 31.80 -2.61 -2.58
C GLU A 315 31.08 -3.16 -1.33
N PRO A 316 31.73 -3.26 -0.15
CA PRO A 316 31.09 -3.78 1.07
C PRO A 316 29.81 -3.05 1.48
N PHE A 317 29.72 -1.76 1.16
CA PHE A 317 28.51 -0.97 1.43
C PHE A 317 27.32 -1.41 0.56
N ARG A 318 27.56 -1.91 -0.66
CA ARG A 318 26.49 -2.47 -1.52
C ARG A 318 25.87 -3.70 -0.88
N ASP A 319 26.66 -4.54 -0.24
CA ASP A 319 26.17 -5.73 0.46
C ASP A 319 25.26 -5.34 1.63
N THR A 320 25.66 -4.31 2.38
CA THR A 320 24.85 -3.77 3.48
C THR A 320 23.50 -3.26 2.95
N CYS A 321 23.51 -2.46 1.90
CA CYS A 321 22.28 -1.97 1.25
C CYS A 321 21.42 -3.12 0.69
N SER A 322 22.04 -4.15 0.12
CA SER A 322 21.33 -5.29 -0.46
C SER A 322 20.68 -6.17 0.61
N ASN A 323 21.36 -6.41 1.75
CA ASN A 323 20.77 -7.09 2.90
C ASN A 323 19.58 -6.31 3.46
N ASN A 324 19.71 -4.99 3.61
CA ASN A 324 18.60 -4.15 4.07
C ASN A 324 17.43 -4.13 3.08
N LEU A 325 17.70 -4.10 1.76
CA LEU A 325 16.66 -4.24 0.74
C LEU A 325 15.94 -5.58 0.86
N GLY A 326 16.69 -6.67 1.01
CA GLY A 326 16.15 -8.01 1.21
C GLY A 326 15.24 -8.09 2.43
N LEU A 327 15.64 -7.49 3.56
CA LEU A 327 14.83 -7.40 4.77
C LEU A 327 13.56 -6.56 4.56
N MET A 328 13.66 -5.40 3.90
CA MET A 328 12.50 -4.54 3.62
C MET A 328 11.48 -5.23 2.71
N LEU A 329 11.92 -6.00 1.70
CA LEU A 329 11.05 -6.81 0.83
C LEU A 329 10.31 -7.89 1.63
N VAL A 330 11.03 -8.56 2.53
CA VAL A 330 10.47 -9.57 3.43
C VAL A 330 9.42 -8.96 4.37
N VAL A 331 9.69 -7.80 4.98
CA VAL A 331 8.69 -7.07 5.79
C VAL A 331 7.48 -6.62 4.95
N ARG A 332 7.71 -6.19 3.71
CA ARG A 332 6.62 -5.78 2.80
C ARG A 332 5.72 -6.96 2.42
N PHE A 333 6.29 -8.16 2.25
CA PHE A 333 5.52 -9.38 2.01
C PHE A 333 4.55 -9.68 3.14
N GLU A 334 4.94 -9.50 4.40
CA GLU A 334 4.05 -9.72 5.55
C GLU A 334 2.82 -8.80 5.50
N ARG A 335 2.95 -7.62 4.89
CA ARG A 335 1.86 -6.64 4.75
C ARG A 335 1.02 -6.82 3.48
N VAL A 336 1.66 -7.11 2.34
CA VAL A 336 1.02 -7.11 1.02
C VAL A 336 0.72 -8.52 0.51
N GLY A 337 1.53 -9.52 0.91
CA GLY A 337 1.41 -10.91 0.46
C GLY A 337 1.84 -11.16 -0.98
N ASP A 338 2.51 -10.21 -1.65
CA ASP A 338 3.01 -10.38 -3.02
C ASP A 338 4.28 -11.24 -3.03
N VAL A 339 4.13 -12.49 -3.48
CA VAL A 339 5.21 -13.51 -3.51
C VAL A 339 6.44 -13.06 -4.29
N LYS A 340 6.33 -12.05 -5.17
CA LYS A 340 7.47 -11.46 -5.87
C LYS A 340 8.49 -10.82 -4.93
N ASP A 341 8.06 -10.25 -3.81
CA ASP A 341 8.95 -9.60 -2.84
C ASP A 341 9.95 -10.59 -2.21
N PRO A 342 9.52 -11.74 -1.62
CA PRO A 342 10.47 -12.72 -1.11
C PRO A 342 11.22 -13.46 -2.23
N GLU A 343 10.68 -13.56 -3.44
CA GLU A 343 11.43 -14.10 -4.60
C GLU A 343 12.60 -13.20 -5.00
N GLU A 344 12.38 -11.89 -5.08
CA GLU A 344 13.44 -10.91 -5.32
C GLU A 344 14.49 -10.95 -4.20
N SER A 345 14.06 -11.03 -2.93
CA SER A 345 14.97 -11.14 -1.79
C SER A 345 15.82 -12.43 -1.88
N VAL A 346 15.21 -13.59 -2.15
CA VAL A 346 15.94 -14.87 -2.32
C VAL A 346 16.98 -14.77 -3.44
N GLU A 347 16.62 -14.20 -4.59
CA GLU A 347 17.53 -14.06 -5.72
C GLU A 347 18.70 -13.13 -5.38
N LEU A 348 18.43 -11.97 -4.77
CA LEU A 348 19.46 -11.03 -4.33
C LEU A 348 20.42 -11.68 -3.32
N MET A 349 19.89 -12.35 -2.28
CA MET A 349 20.73 -12.97 -1.25
C MET A 349 21.57 -14.12 -1.80
N ARG A 350 21.04 -14.92 -2.74
CA ARG A 350 21.80 -15.99 -3.41
C ARG A 350 22.93 -15.43 -4.26
N GLN A 351 22.69 -14.37 -5.03
CA GLN A 351 23.74 -13.70 -5.80
C GLN A 351 24.85 -13.15 -4.90
N MET A 352 24.50 -12.60 -3.74
CA MET A 352 25.48 -12.14 -2.75
C MET A 352 26.31 -13.29 -2.18
N LEU A 353 25.67 -14.39 -1.76
CA LEU A 353 26.37 -15.55 -1.20
C LEU A 353 27.28 -16.25 -2.22
N ALA A 354 26.96 -16.19 -3.51
CA ALA A 354 27.79 -16.72 -4.59
C ALA A 354 29.04 -15.87 -4.84
N ARG A 355 28.99 -14.56 -4.54
CA ARG A 355 30.10 -13.60 -4.73
C ARG A 355 30.96 -13.44 -3.49
N ASN A 356 30.37 -13.59 -2.31
CA ASN A 356 31.04 -13.35 -1.04
C ASN A 356 31.85 -14.57 -0.58
N PRO A 357 33.17 -14.41 -0.33
CA PRO A 357 33.96 -15.50 0.23
C PRO A 357 33.41 -15.93 1.61
N PRO A 358 33.62 -17.18 2.04
CA PRO A 358 33.11 -17.71 3.32
C PRO A 358 33.48 -16.87 4.56
N ALA A 359 34.59 -16.12 4.49
CA ALA A 359 35.08 -15.26 5.55
C ALA A 359 34.51 -13.81 5.54
N SER A 360 33.53 -13.50 4.69
CA SER A 360 32.93 -12.16 4.65
C SER A 360 32.11 -11.89 5.93
N PRO A 361 32.34 -10.77 6.64
CA PRO A 361 31.56 -10.39 7.82
C PRO A 361 30.04 -10.29 7.56
N SER A 362 29.64 -9.94 6.33
CA SER A 362 28.22 -9.81 5.93
C SER A 362 27.52 -11.15 5.64
N ARG A 363 28.27 -12.26 5.56
CA ARG A 363 27.76 -13.55 5.11
C ARG A 363 26.67 -14.10 6.02
N VAL A 364 26.86 -14.04 7.34
CA VAL A 364 25.88 -14.54 8.33
C VAL A 364 24.56 -13.77 8.20
N THR A 365 24.62 -12.43 8.11
CA THR A 365 23.43 -11.59 7.91
C THR A 365 22.70 -11.94 6.61
N THR A 366 23.42 -12.11 5.49
CA THR A 366 22.82 -12.52 4.20
C THR A 366 22.14 -13.88 4.30
N MET A 367 22.71 -14.83 5.05
CA MET A 367 22.10 -16.14 5.27
C MET A 367 20.82 -16.06 6.11
N VAL A 368 20.79 -15.21 7.14
CA VAL A 368 19.59 -14.98 7.95
C VAL A 368 18.47 -14.39 7.10
N VAL A 369 18.75 -13.35 6.30
CA VAL A 369 17.77 -12.75 5.39
C VAL A 369 17.30 -13.76 4.34
N LEU A 370 18.20 -14.56 3.77
CA LEU A 370 17.84 -15.64 2.85
C LEU A 370 16.90 -16.66 3.51
N ALA A 371 17.21 -17.10 4.73
CA ALA A 371 16.39 -18.08 5.43
C ALA A 371 14.99 -17.53 5.72
N ASP A 372 14.85 -16.27 6.12
CA ASP A 372 13.54 -15.68 6.34
C ASP A 372 12.74 -15.50 5.04
N ALA A 373 13.39 -15.02 3.96
CA ALA A 373 12.75 -14.93 2.66
C ALA A 373 12.30 -16.31 2.13
N LEU A 374 13.14 -17.35 2.29
CA LEU A 374 12.78 -18.73 1.99
C LEU A 374 11.62 -19.20 2.86
N ARG A 375 11.61 -18.91 4.16
CA ARG A 375 10.52 -19.27 5.08
C ARG A 375 9.19 -18.71 4.61
N GLN A 376 9.15 -17.41 4.33
CA GLN A 376 7.91 -16.72 3.95
C GLN A 376 7.38 -17.22 2.61
N ARG A 377 8.24 -17.28 1.59
CA ARG A 377 7.90 -17.83 0.27
C ARG A 377 7.39 -19.27 0.37
N SER A 378 8.12 -20.11 1.10
CA SER A 378 7.80 -21.54 1.20
C SER A 378 6.54 -21.80 2.02
N SER A 379 6.28 -21.00 3.06
CA SER A 379 5.02 -21.07 3.82
C SER A 379 3.82 -20.73 2.93
N ARG A 380 3.94 -19.68 2.10
CA ARG A 380 2.86 -19.26 1.21
C ARG A 380 2.59 -20.25 0.07
N LEU A 381 3.64 -20.88 -0.45
CA LEU A 381 3.55 -21.87 -1.52
C LEU A 381 3.37 -23.32 -1.00
N ALA A 382 3.27 -23.51 0.31
CA ALA A 382 3.26 -24.83 0.96
C ALA A 382 4.45 -25.73 0.53
N ASP A 383 5.62 -25.12 0.29
CA ASP A 383 6.83 -25.83 -0.14
C ASP A 383 7.65 -26.37 1.04
N LYS A 384 7.48 -27.66 1.33
CA LYS A 384 8.25 -28.37 2.35
C LYS A 384 9.76 -28.35 2.10
N ARG A 385 10.21 -28.32 0.83
CA ARG A 385 11.66 -28.34 0.51
C ARG A 385 12.30 -27.00 0.82
N GLY A 386 11.67 -25.90 0.42
CA GLY A 386 12.15 -24.56 0.72
C GLY A 386 12.21 -24.27 2.24
N LEU A 387 11.28 -24.80 3.05
CA LEU A 387 11.39 -24.69 4.51
C LEU A 387 12.57 -25.49 5.09
N ARG A 388 12.88 -26.68 4.55
CA ARG A 388 14.10 -27.42 4.96
C ARG A 388 15.37 -26.67 4.58
N GLU A 389 15.38 -26.04 3.40
CA GLU A 389 16.48 -25.19 2.96
C GLU A 389 16.67 -24.03 3.94
N ALA A 390 15.59 -23.32 4.31
CA ALA A 390 15.63 -22.23 5.29
C ALA A 390 16.23 -22.68 6.64
N ILE A 391 15.79 -23.82 7.18
CA ILE A 391 16.34 -24.40 8.42
C ILE A 391 17.84 -24.73 8.26
N ALA A 392 18.24 -25.32 7.13
CA ALA A 392 19.63 -25.66 6.87
C ALA A 392 20.52 -24.41 6.79
N VAL A 393 20.05 -23.36 6.11
CA VAL A 393 20.74 -22.07 6.01
C VAL A 393 20.90 -21.42 7.39
N CYS A 394 19.85 -21.39 8.23
CA CYS A 394 19.96 -20.89 9.60
C CYS A 394 21.00 -21.67 10.43
N ARG A 395 21.02 -23.00 10.32
CA ARG A 395 21.99 -23.84 11.04
C ARG A 395 23.42 -23.62 10.56
N GLU A 396 23.62 -23.42 9.26
CA GLU A 396 24.93 -23.05 8.69
C GLU A 396 25.36 -21.66 9.17
N ALA A 397 24.43 -20.69 9.26
CA ALA A 397 24.71 -19.36 9.80
C ALA A 397 25.18 -19.43 11.27
N ILE A 398 24.48 -20.21 12.11
CA ILE A 398 24.88 -20.48 13.50
C ILE A 398 26.27 -21.11 13.58
N ALA A 399 26.55 -22.10 12.73
CA ALA A 399 27.83 -22.80 12.73
C ALA A 399 29.00 -21.93 12.23
N THR A 400 28.71 -20.89 11.44
CA THR A 400 29.70 -19.97 10.86
C THR A 400 30.01 -18.79 11.78
N ALA A 401 29.07 -18.39 12.65
CA ALA A 401 29.27 -17.31 13.62
C ALA A 401 30.39 -17.64 14.62
N ALA A 402 31.25 -16.67 14.94
CA ALA A 402 32.34 -16.89 15.89
C ALA A 402 31.79 -17.05 17.33
N PRO A 403 32.34 -17.97 18.16
CA PRO A 403 31.90 -18.11 19.54
C PRO A 403 32.18 -16.82 20.33
N GLY A 404 31.12 -16.08 20.68
CA GLY A 404 31.20 -14.83 21.42
C GLY A 404 30.97 -13.56 20.61
N GLU A 405 30.70 -13.63 19.29
CA GLU A 405 30.01 -12.53 18.61
C GLU A 405 28.57 -12.52 19.14
N PRO A 406 28.17 -11.48 19.90
CA PRO A 406 26.82 -11.44 20.43
C PRO A 406 25.83 -11.30 19.27
N ASP A 407 24.70 -12.00 19.40
CA ASP A 407 23.45 -11.69 18.70
C ASP A 407 22.88 -10.38 19.29
N ASP A 408 23.68 -9.30 19.24
CA ASP A 408 23.50 -8.08 20.05
C ASP A 408 22.23 -7.29 19.66
N ASP A 409 21.63 -7.59 18.51
CA ASP A 409 20.44 -6.91 18.00
C ASP A 409 19.14 -7.72 18.20
N GLY A 410 19.19 -8.97 18.67
CA GLY A 410 17.98 -9.76 18.94
C GLY A 410 17.10 -10.13 17.72
N GLU A 411 17.49 -9.71 16.51
CA GLU A 411 16.86 -10.04 15.23
C GLU A 411 17.66 -11.13 14.45
N GLY A 412 18.57 -11.85 15.10
CA GLY A 412 19.52 -12.73 14.45
C GLY A 412 19.04 -14.12 14.02
N PHE A 413 19.99 -15.05 14.01
CA PHE A 413 19.82 -16.39 13.45
C PHE A 413 18.95 -17.32 14.31
N PHE A 414 18.91 -17.14 15.64
CA PHE A 414 18.07 -17.95 16.52
C PHE A 414 16.57 -17.63 16.37
N PRO A 415 16.10 -16.37 16.43
CA PRO A 415 14.71 -16.02 16.14
C PRO A 415 14.24 -16.55 14.79
N THR A 416 15.08 -16.38 13.76
CA THR A 416 14.76 -16.85 12.40
C THR A 416 14.68 -18.37 12.33
N LEU A 417 15.59 -19.09 12.99
CA LEU A 417 15.53 -20.56 13.07
C LEU A 417 14.25 -21.02 13.77
N MET A 418 13.88 -20.42 14.90
CA MET A 418 12.64 -20.75 15.63
C MET A 418 11.40 -20.56 14.74
N LYS A 419 11.32 -19.44 14.01
CA LYS A 419 10.24 -19.18 13.05
C LYS A 419 10.22 -20.19 11.91
N CYS A 420 11.39 -20.60 11.38
CA CYS A 420 11.51 -21.64 10.35
C CYS A 420 11.04 -23.01 10.84
N LEU A 421 11.46 -23.41 12.05
CA LEU A 421 11.07 -24.66 12.70
C LEU A 421 9.56 -24.70 12.96
N ALA A 422 8.99 -23.60 13.45
CA ALA A 422 7.55 -23.47 13.68
C ALA A 422 6.76 -23.53 12.37
N ALA A 423 7.17 -22.80 11.32
CA ALA A 423 6.53 -22.88 10.00
C ALA A 423 6.60 -24.28 9.38
N TYR A 424 7.71 -25.00 9.59
CA TYR A 424 7.83 -26.39 9.16
C TYR A 424 6.87 -27.31 9.89
N ASN A 425 6.74 -27.14 11.21
CA ASN A 425 5.76 -27.87 12.00
C ASN A 425 4.33 -27.56 11.53
N ASP A 426 3.98 -26.30 11.29
CA ASP A 426 2.65 -25.89 10.81
C ASP A 426 2.28 -26.60 9.49
N LEU A 427 3.24 -26.76 8.57
CA LEU A 427 3.02 -27.43 7.28
C LEU A 427 2.97 -28.96 7.37
N THR A 428 3.69 -29.57 8.32
CA THR A 428 3.95 -31.03 8.31
C THR A 428 3.34 -31.80 9.48
N GLY A 429 2.99 -31.12 10.57
CA GLY A 429 2.61 -31.71 11.84
C GLY A 429 3.76 -32.38 12.60
N GLU A 430 5.02 -32.25 12.16
CA GLU A 430 6.17 -32.89 12.81
C GLU A 430 6.53 -32.18 14.12
N ALA A 431 6.04 -32.68 15.26
CA ALA A 431 6.18 -32.06 16.59
C ALA A 431 7.63 -31.84 17.05
N ALA A 432 8.58 -32.63 16.55
CA ALA A 432 9.99 -32.54 16.94
C ALA A 432 10.61 -31.15 16.64
N HIS A 433 10.25 -30.53 15.52
CA HIS A 433 10.75 -29.19 15.17
C HIS A 433 10.15 -28.10 16.08
N LEU A 434 8.89 -28.27 16.50
CA LEU A 434 8.27 -27.35 17.45
C LEU A 434 8.86 -27.50 18.86
N ASP A 435 9.14 -28.73 19.28
CA ASP A 435 9.84 -28.99 20.55
C ASP A 435 11.27 -28.38 20.55
N GLU A 436 11.99 -28.47 19.42
CA GLU A 436 13.28 -27.80 19.22
C GLU A 436 13.14 -26.27 19.30
N ALA A 437 12.15 -25.67 18.65
CA ALA A 437 11.92 -24.23 18.71
C ALA A 437 11.62 -23.74 20.14
N ILE A 438 10.81 -24.46 20.91
CA ILE A 438 10.49 -24.14 22.30
C ILE A 438 11.73 -24.23 23.19
N GLN A 439 12.52 -25.29 23.03
CA GLN A 439 13.74 -25.45 23.82
C GLN A 439 14.75 -24.33 23.51
N LEU A 440 14.92 -24.01 22.23
CA LEU A 440 15.79 -22.93 21.80
C LEU A 440 15.31 -21.57 22.32
N ALA A 441 14.00 -21.30 22.28
CA ALA A 441 13.43 -20.06 22.82
C ALA A 441 13.78 -19.89 24.31
N ARG A 442 13.63 -20.93 25.12
CA ARG A 442 13.97 -20.89 26.56
C ARG A 442 15.45 -20.61 26.80
N GLU A 443 16.33 -21.25 26.03
CA GLU A 443 17.79 -21.06 26.14
C GLU A 443 18.21 -19.64 25.75
N VAL A 444 17.67 -19.11 24.65
CA VAL A 444 17.97 -17.76 24.18
C VAL A 444 17.41 -16.72 25.16
N ILE A 445 16.16 -16.85 25.62
CA ILE A 445 15.55 -15.96 26.62
C ILE A 445 16.40 -15.88 27.90
N ALA A 446 16.95 -17.02 28.36
CA ALA A 446 17.79 -17.07 29.55
C ALA A 446 19.16 -16.39 29.35
N ALA A 447 19.66 -16.33 28.11
CA ALA A 447 20.92 -15.71 27.75
C ALA A 447 20.78 -14.21 27.39
N THR A 448 19.62 -13.78 26.93
CA THR A 448 19.34 -12.39 26.50
C THR A 448 19.25 -11.44 27.70
N ARG A 449 20.04 -10.36 27.66
CA ARG A 449 20.05 -9.32 28.70
C ARG A 449 19.18 -8.10 28.37
N ASP A 450 18.93 -7.86 27.09
CA ASP A 450 18.05 -6.78 26.64
C ASP A 450 16.59 -7.14 26.93
N ASP A 451 15.90 -6.29 27.70
CA ASP A 451 14.54 -6.57 28.13
C ASP A 451 13.52 -6.51 26.98
N ALA A 452 13.72 -5.64 25.98
CA ALA A 452 12.79 -5.51 24.85
C ALA A 452 12.87 -6.74 23.93
N ILE A 453 14.09 -7.16 23.58
CA ILE A 453 14.32 -8.39 22.80
C ILE A 453 13.81 -9.60 23.57
N ARG A 454 14.08 -9.67 24.89
CA ARG A 454 13.61 -10.77 25.72
C ARG A 454 12.07 -10.87 25.73
N MET A 455 11.35 -9.74 25.76
CA MET A 455 9.89 -9.76 25.70
C MET A 455 9.36 -10.19 24.34
N ASN A 456 9.99 -9.79 23.23
CA ASN A 456 9.61 -10.29 21.90
C ASN A 456 9.79 -11.81 21.79
N LEU A 457 10.91 -12.34 22.28
CA LEU A 457 11.14 -13.79 22.35
C LEU A 457 10.15 -14.50 23.29
N THR A 458 9.75 -13.85 24.38
CA THR A 458 8.76 -14.38 25.33
C THR A 458 7.38 -14.49 24.67
N LEU A 459 7.00 -13.54 23.83
CA LEU A 459 5.79 -13.63 23.01
C LEU A 459 5.85 -14.84 22.07
N ASP A 460 6.95 -14.99 21.32
CA ASP A 460 7.15 -16.12 20.40
C ASP A 460 7.09 -17.47 21.14
N LEU A 461 7.72 -17.58 22.32
CA LEU A 461 7.63 -18.77 23.17
C LEU A 461 6.17 -19.09 23.55
N GLY A 462 5.40 -18.10 24.00
CA GLY A 462 3.98 -18.28 24.32
C GLY A 462 3.17 -18.78 23.13
N LEU A 463 3.43 -18.25 21.93
CA LEU A 463 2.80 -18.70 20.69
C LEU A 463 3.19 -20.15 20.33
N TYR A 464 4.45 -20.54 20.49
CA TYR A 464 4.89 -21.92 20.23
C TYR A 464 4.28 -22.92 21.22
N LEU A 465 4.17 -22.53 22.50
CA LEU A 465 3.52 -23.32 23.53
C LEU A 465 2.02 -23.51 23.26
N ASP A 466 1.29 -22.46 22.83
CA ASP A 466 -0.11 -22.58 22.41
C ASP A 466 -0.28 -23.52 21.20
N ARG A 467 0.64 -23.47 20.23
CA ARG A 467 0.65 -24.42 19.10
C ARG A 467 0.87 -25.85 19.57
N ARG A 468 1.83 -26.08 20.48
CA ARG A 468 2.11 -27.42 21.01
C ARG A 468 0.96 -27.94 21.85
N PHE A 469 0.33 -27.08 22.65
CA PHE A 469 -0.89 -27.39 23.39
C PHE A 469 -2.00 -27.83 22.44
N SER A 470 -2.19 -27.14 21.31
CA SER A 470 -3.22 -27.51 20.33
C SER A 470 -3.00 -28.92 19.76
N GLN A 471 -1.74 -29.37 19.64
CA GLN A 471 -1.37 -30.70 19.14
C GLN A 471 -1.38 -31.80 20.21
N LYS A 472 -0.87 -31.51 21.43
CA LYS A 472 -0.61 -32.50 22.49
C LYS A 472 -1.58 -32.42 23.68
N GLN A 473 -2.31 -31.31 23.84
CA GLN A 473 -3.22 -31.02 24.95
C GLN A 473 -2.56 -31.10 26.35
N ALA A 474 -1.27 -30.74 26.45
CA ALA A 474 -0.52 -30.75 27.72
C ALA A 474 -0.81 -29.50 28.56
N ALA A 475 -1.35 -29.67 29.77
CA ALA A 475 -1.78 -28.55 30.60
C ALA A 475 -0.64 -27.59 30.98
N GLU A 476 0.58 -28.11 31.13
CA GLU A 476 1.78 -27.36 31.46
C GLU A 476 2.13 -26.32 30.37
N ASP A 477 1.99 -26.70 29.10
CA ASP A 477 2.24 -25.78 27.97
C ASP A 477 1.27 -24.59 28.02
N ARG A 478 0.02 -24.86 28.40
CA ARG A 478 -1.03 -23.86 28.48
C ARG A 478 -0.79 -22.87 29.61
N GLU A 479 -0.32 -23.34 30.76
CA GLU A 479 0.00 -22.52 31.92
C GLU A 479 1.24 -21.65 31.66
N GLU A 480 2.31 -22.25 31.11
CA GLU A 480 3.54 -21.52 30.76
C GLU A 480 3.28 -20.46 29.68
N SER A 481 2.50 -20.80 28.64
CA SER A 481 2.06 -19.84 27.63
C SER A 481 1.31 -18.64 28.23
N ALA A 482 0.38 -18.89 29.15
CA ALA A 482 -0.35 -17.83 29.82
C ALA A 482 0.56 -16.93 30.66
N GLU A 483 1.60 -17.49 31.29
CA GLU A 483 2.62 -16.71 31.99
C GLU A 483 3.42 -15.83 31.01
N CYS A 484 3.87 -16.39 29.89
CA CYS A 484 4.58 -15.64 28.85
C CYS A 484 3.76 -14.43 28.39
N PHE A 485 2.48 -14.61 28.08
CA PHE A 485 1.64 -13.49 27.66
C PHE A 485 1.38 -12.48 28.78
N ARG A 486 1.23 -12.92 30.03
CA ARG A 486 1.09 -12.00 31.18
C ARG A 486 2.32 -11.12 31.35
N LEU A 487 3.53 -11.69 31.23
CA LEU A 487 4.78 -10.93 31.27
C LEU A 487 4.85 -9.87 30.17
N VAL A 488 4.49 -10.22 28.93
CA VAL A 488 4.48 -9.28 27.80
C VAL A 488 3.48 -8.15 28.04
N VAL A 489 2.25 -8.45 28.47
CA VAL A 489 1.22 -7.44 28.78
C VAL A 489 1.65 -6.50 29.90
N GLN A 490 2.30 -7.02 30.95
CA GLN A 490 2.74 -6.24 32.13
C GLN A 490 3.99 -5.40 31.88
N SER A 491 4.79 -5.72 30.86
CA SER A 491 6.03 -5.02 30.49
C SER A 491 5.78 -3.74 29.65
N SER A 492 4.93 -2.84 30.18
CA SER A 492 4.32 -1.73 29.43
C SER A 492 5.30 -0.72 28.77
N GLU A 493 6.52 -0.58 29.29
CA GLU A 493 7.54 0.36 28.77
C GLU A 493 8.55 -0.28 27.81
N THR A 494 8.73 -1.60 27.85
CA THR A 494 9.76 -2.30 27.08
C THR A 494 9.20 -3.08 25.88
N SER A 495 7.92 -3.47 25.92
CA SER A 495 7.29 -4.23 24.84
C SER A 495 6.61 -3.32 23.80
N PRO A 496 6.79 -3.59 22.49
CA PRO A 496 6.03 -2.93 21.43
C PRO A 496 4.50 -3.02 21.64
N LEU A 497 3.77 -2.01 21.17
CA LEU A 497 2.31 -1.94 21.29
C LEU A 497 1.62 -3.16 20.67
N MET A 498 2.07 -3.60 19.49
CA MET A 498 1.51 -4.77 18.81
C MET A 498 1.70 -6.06 19.60
N ASP A 499 2.89 -6.28 20.17
CA ASP A 499 3.21 -7.47 20.95
C ASP A 499 2.30 -7.60 22.17
N ARG A 500 2.02 -6.46 22.84
CA ARG A 500 1.07 -6.39 23.97
C ARG A 500 -0.37 -6.68 23.56
N ILE A 501 -0.79 -6.25 22.38
CA ILE A 501 -2.14 -6.52 21.85
C ILE A 501 -2.29 -7.99 21.47
N VAL A 502 -1.27 -8.58 20.84
CA VAL A 502 -1.24 -10.02 20.51
C VAL A 502 -1.27 -10.85 21.80
N ALA A 503 -0.39 -10.56 22.76
CA ALA A 503 -0.40 -11.24 24.06
C ALA A 503 -1.75 -11.09 24.79
N GLY A 504 -2.29 -9.88 24.82
CA GLY A 504 -3.60 -9.58 25.40
C GLY A 504 -4.73 -10.39 24.76
N ARG A 505 -4.76 -10.50 23.43
CA ARG A 505 -5.73 -11.34 22.70
C ARG A 505 -5.64 -12.81 23.11
N HIS A 506 -4.43 -13.35 23.19
CA HIS A 506 -4.20 -14.75 23.58
C HIS A 506 -4.58 -15.02 25.04
N LEU A 507 -4.50 -14.04 25.93
CA LEU A 507 -5.01 -14.15 27.31
C LEU A 507 -6.52 -14.04 27.36
N LEU A 508 -7.10 -13.02 26.72
CA LEU A 508 -8.54 -12.77 26.81
C LEU A 508 -9.38 -13.89 26.20
N SER A 509 -8.88 -14.59 25.19
CA SER A 509 -9.61 -15.68 24.52
C SER A 509 -9.49 -17.06 25.19
N ARG A 510 -8.76 -17.22 26.30
CA ARG A 510 -8.59 -18.55 26.95
C ARG A 510 -9.85 -18.96 27.72
N PRO A 511 -10.35 -20.20 27.56
CA PRO A 511 -11.45 -20.74 28.36
C PRO A 511 -11.38 -20.54 29.89
N GLU A 512 -10.18 -20.52 30.48
CA GLU A 512 -10.01 -20.34 31.93
C GLU A 512 -10.10 -18.88 32.36
N THR A 513 -10.12 -17.92 31.44
CA THR A 513 -10.06 -16.49 31.74
C THR A 513 -11.20 -16.03 32.64
N LEU A 514 -12.42 -16.57 32.45
CA LEU A 514 -13.54 -16.27 33.34
C LEU A 514 -13.34 -16.76 34.80
N GLN A 515 -12.43 -17.71 35.02
CA GLN A 515 -12.14 -18.26 36.36
C GLN A 515 -11.10 -17.44 37.12
N LEU A 516 -10.38 -16.53 36.45
CA LEU A 516 -9.33 -15.68 37.04
C LEU A 516 -9.89 -14.50 37.87
N GLY A 517 -11.21 -14.34 37.93
CA GLY A 517 -11.85 -13.25 38.65
C GLY A 517 -11.39 -11.88 38.15
N ASN A 518 -11.10 -10.96 39.07
CA ASN A 518 -10.79 -9.55 38.75
C ASN A 518 -9.57 -9.39 37.83
N GLU A 519 -8.60 -10.33 37.84
CA GLU A 519 -7.43 -10.25 36.97
C GLU A 519 -7.83 -10.22 35.48
N SER A 520 -8.82 -11.01 35.08
CA SER A 520 -9.32 -11.02 33.70
C SER A 520 -9.93 -9.68 33.28
N TYR A 521 -10.64 -9.04 34.22
CA TYR A 521 -11.25 -7.73 34.03
C TYR A 521 -10.20 -6.61 33.95
N ASP A 522 -9.14 -6.69 34.74
CA ASP A 522 -8.02 -5.74 34.70
C ASP A 522 -7.24 -5.85 33.37
N ILE A 523 -6.99 -7.08 32.89
CA ILE A 523 -6.38 -7.32 31.57
C ILE A 523 -7.28 -6.73 30.47
N ALA A 524 -8.60 -6.96 30.52
CA ALA A 524 -9.54 -6.41 29.55
C ALA A 524 -9.52 -4.87 29.53
N ASN A 525 -9.54 -4.24 30.72
CA ASN A 525 -9.45 -2.78 30.85
C ASN A 525 -8.14 -2.19 30.35
N TYR A 526 -7.06 -2.96 30.39
CA TYR A 526 -5.77 -2.53 29.89
C TYR A 526 -5.64 -2.73 28.37
N VAL A 527 -6.04 -3.89 27.84
CA VAL A 527 -5.82 -4.27 26.43
C VAL A 527 -6.77 -3.53 25.49
N VAL A 528 -8.05 -3.37 25.84
CA VAL A 528 -9.04 -2.73 24.95
C VAL A 528 -8.62 -1.30 24.54
N PRO A 529 -8.17 -0.42 25.47
CA PRO A 529 -7.66 0.90 25.10
C PRO A 529 -6.42 0.89 24.20
N LEU A 530 -5.59 -0.16 24.23
CA LEU A 530 -4.43 -0.27 23.33
C LEU A 530 -4.87 -0.45 21.88
N VAL A 531 -6.00 -1.12 21.64
CA VAL A 531 -6.58 -1.26 20.29
C VAL A 531 -6.95 0.10 19.72
N SER A 532 -7.58 0.97 20.52
CA SER A 532 -7.88 2.35 20.10
C SER A 532 -6.60 3.18 19.88
N GLN A 533 -5.48 2.86 20.54
CA GLN A 533 -4.20 3.52 20.26
C GLN A 533 -3.61 3.11 18.90
N LEU A 534 -3.85 1.89 18.42
CA LEU A 534 -3.49 1.51 17.03
C LEU A 534 -4.22 2.40 16.00
N ALA A 535 -5.42 2.84 16.33
CA ALA A 535 -6.18 3.80 15.52
C ALA A 535 -5.51 5.18 15.43
N THR A 536 -4.67 5.54 16.40
CA THR A 536 -3.94 6.81 16.43
C THR A 536 -2.60 6.74 15.70
N LEU A 537 -2.19 5.54 15.26
CA LEU A 537 -1.06 5.40 14.36
C LEU A 537 -1.35 6.11 13.04
N ARG A 538 -0.32 6.69 12.45
CA ARG A 538 -0.44 7.75 11.44
C ARG A 538 -0.66 7.21 10.03
N ALA A 539 -1.67 6.36 9.92
CA ALA A 539 -1.91 5.43 8.84
C ALA A 539 -3.05 5.86 7.93
N ASN A 540 -2.96 5.48 6.65
CA ASN A 540 -4.11 5.54 5.76
C ASN A 540 -5.13 4.44 6.16
N PRO A 541 -6.38 4.49 5.64
CA PRO A 541 -7.40 3.48 5.96
C PRO A 541 -6.97 2.02 5.73
N ALA A 542 -6.16 1.74 4.70
CA ALA A 542 -5.66 0.40 4.41
C ALA A 542 -4.65 -0.09 5.45
N ASP A 543 -3.73 0.78 5.85
CA ASP A 543 -2.79 0.52 6.94
C ASP A 543 -3.52 0.30 8.28
N HIS A 544 -4.59 1.07 8.55
CA HIS A 544 -5.43 0.85 9.73
C HIS A 544 -6.12 -0.51 9.72
N ALA A 545 -6.75 -0.88 8.60
CA ALA A 545 -7.41 -2.19 8.47
C ALA A 545 -6.41 -3.34 8.71
N PHE A 546 -5.21 -3.23 8.15
CA PHE A 546 -4.15 -4.21 8.38
C PHE A 546 -3.75 -4.28 9.86
N ASN A 547 -3.47 -3.14 10.50
CA ASN A 547 -3.00 -3.11 11.89
C ASN A 547 -4.08 -3.63 12.87
N LEU A 548 -5.36 -3.33 12.62
CA LEU A 548 -6.49 -3.75 13.45
C LEU A 548 -6.84 -5.24 13.28
N SER A 549 -6.44 -5.89 12.18
CA SER A 549 -6.68 -7.32 11.97
C SER A 549 -6.14 -8.21 13.11
N SER A 550 -5.08 -7.78 13.78
CA SER A 550 -4.48 -8.50 14.92
C SER A 550 -5.29 -8.37 16.21
N SER A 551 -6.16 -7.36 16.30
CA SER A 551 -7.00 -7.06 17.47
C SER A 551 -8.38 -7.70 17.46
N MET A 552 -8.71 -8.46 16.40
CA MET A 552 -10.01 -9.12 16.25
C MET A 552 -10.41 -9.92 17.49
N GLY A 553 -11.66 -9.75 17.91
CA GLY A 553 -12.27 -10.52 19.00
C GLY A 553 -11.93 -10.03 20.41
N ILE A 554 -10.88 -9.19 20.57
CA ILE A 554 -10.51 -8.61 21.87
C ILE A 554 -11.69 -7.90 22.52
N ALA A 555 -12.41 -7.08 21.75
CA ALA A 555 -13.57 -6.33 22.25
C ALA A 555 -14.71 -7.25 22.69
N SER A 556 -14.99 -8.30 21.91
CA SER A 556 -16.06 -9.25 22.18
C SER A 556 -15.77 -10.10 23.42
N ASP A 557 -14.53 -10.57 23.56
CA ASP A 557 -14.08 -11.35 24.72
C ASP A 557 -14.02 -10.48 25.98
N ALA A 558 -13.52 -9.25 25.87
CA ALA A 558 -13.57 -8.27 26.96
C ALA A 558 -15.00 -7.96 27.39
N ALA A 559 -15.93 -7.78 26.45
CA ALA A 559 -17.34 -7.58 26.75
C ALA A 559 -17.97 -8.79 27.45
N ALA A 560 -17.65 -10.01 27.02
CA ALA A 560 -18.08 -11.24 27.67
C ALA A 560 -17.55 -11.37 29.11
N ILE A 561 -16.30 -10.97 29.34
CA ILE A 561 -15.69 -10.91 30.69
C ILE A 561 -16.43 -9.87 31.54
N ALA A 562 -16.68 -8.65 31.05
CA ALA A 562 -17.44 -7.65 31.78
C ALA A 562 -18.86 -8.13 32.15
N LEU A 563 -19.56 -8.79 31.23
CA LEU A 563 -20.87 -9.39 31.49
C LEU A 563 -20.82 -10.56 32.48
N HIS A 564 -19.70 -11.29 32.57
CA HIS A 564 -19.50 -12.31 33.60
C HIS A 564 -19.41 -11.68 35.00
N HIS A 565 -18.84 -10.47 35.10
CA HIS A 565 -18.73 -9.70 36.32
C HIS A 565 -19.97 -8.83 36.66
N GLY A 566 -21.00 -8.83 35.81
CA GLY A 566 -22.21 -8.01 36.01
C GLY A 566 -22.02 -6.53 35.70
N GLU A 567 -21.11 -6.21 34.77
CA GLU A 567 -20.76 -4.85 34.35
C GLU A 567 -21.28 -4.57 32.92
N GLU A 568 -22.60 -4.47 32.75
CA GLU A 568 -23.24 -4.37 31.42
C GLU A 568 -22.86 -3.09 30.67
N SER A 569 -22.80 -1.95 31.37
CA SER A 569 -22.38 -0.67 30.78
C SER A 569 -20.93 -0.75 30.26
N THR A 570 -20.04 -1.40 31.01
CA THR A 570 -18.64 -1.57 30.60
C THR A 570 -18.54 -2.51 29.39
N ALA A 571 -19.36 -3.55 29.31
CA ALA A 571 -19.40 -4.42 28.14
C ALA A 571 -19.75 -3.65 26.86
N ALA A 572 -20.74 -2.75 26.91
CA ALA A 572 -21.06 -1.86 25.79
C ALA A 572 -19.87 -0.94 25.44
N ILE A 573 -19.20 -0.36 26.45
CA ILE A 573 -18.02 0.48 26.25
C ILE A 573 -16.87 -0.28 25.58
N PHE A 574 -16.61 -1.53 25.97
CA PHE A 574 -15.57 -2.34 25.33
C PHE A 574 -15.86 -2.60 23.86
N LEU A 575 -17.12 -2.93 23.52
CA LEU A 575 -17.52 -3.07 22.12
C LEU A 575 -17.35 -1.78 21.32
N GLU A 576 -17.66 -0.61 21.89
CA GLU A 576 -17.50 0.68 21.20
C GLU A 576 -16.06 1.19 21.14
N ARG A 577 -15.16 0.73 22.02
CA ARG A 577 -13.74 1.09 22.02
C ARG A 577 -12.88 0.21 21.12
N GLY A 578 -13.21 -1.08 21.03
CA GLY A 578 -12.42 -2.07 20.32
C GLY A 578 -12.97 -2.45 18.94
N ARG A 579 -14.06 -1.82 18.46
CA ARG A 579 -14.67 -2.08 17.14
C ARG A 579 -15.03 -0.78 16.43
N ALA A 580 -15.28 -0.88 15.12
CA ALA A 580 -15.66 0.25 14.26
C ALA A 580 -14.72 1.46 14.45
N ILE A 581 -13.42 1.19 14.56
CA ILE A 581 -12.40 2.17 14.89
C ILE A 581 -12.12 3.09 13.71
N ILE A 582 -12.02 2.54 12.50
CA ILE A 582 -11.84 3.29 11.25
C ILE A 582 -13.04 4.21 11.04
N ALA A 583 -14.23 3.65 11.23
CA ALA A 583 -15.51 4.37 11.21
C ALA A 583 -15.55 5.53 12.21
N GLY A 584 -15.19 5.26 13.46
CA GLY A 584 -15.15 6.26 14.52
C GLY A 584 -14.18 7.40 14.24
N ARG A 585 -13.00 7.09 13.68
CA ARG A 585 -12.00 8.10 13.27
C ARG A 585 -12.48 8.93 12.08
N LEU A 586 -13.03 8.29 11.04
CA LEU A 586 -13.57 8.98 9.88
C LEU A 586 -14.66 9.96 10.28
N HIS A 587 -15.56 9.53 11.16
CA HIS A 587 -16.64 10.37 11.64
C HIS A 587 -16.12 11.55 12.48
N PHE A 588 -15.18 11.28 13.40
CA PHE A 588 -14.56 12.34 14.20
C PHE A 588 -13.90 13.42 13.33
N LEU A 589 -13.25 13.02 12.23
CA LEU A 589 -12.64 13.95 11.27
C LEU A 589 -13.66 14.64 10.34
N ARG A 590 -14.91 14.19 10.25
CA ARG A 590 -15.89 14.75 9.29
C ARG A 590 -17.03 15.52 9.93
N THR A 591 -17.30 15.30 11.21
CA THR A 591 -18.51 15.84 11.83
C THR A 591 -18.25 17.16 12.53
N GLU A 592 -19.07 18.17 12.19
CA GLU A 592 -19.03 19.52 12.78
C GLU A 592 -19.67 19.60 14.17
N ALA A 593 -20.46 18.60 14.56
CA ALA A 593 -21.27 18.63 15.79
C ALA A 593 -20.44 18.95 17.05
N ASP A 594 -19.21 18.42 17.15
CA ASP A 594 -18.33 18.65 18.29
C ASP A 594 -17.81 20.10 18.38
N THR A 595 -17.77 20.83 17.25
CA THR A 595 -17.16 22.16 17.21
C THR A 595 -18.07 23.30 17.68
N THR A 596 -19.39 23.08 17.83
CA THR A 596 -20.33 24.17 18.16
C THR A 596 -20.07 24.75 19.56
N GLU A 597 -19.93 23.89 20.57
CA GLU A 597 -19.65 24.32 21.94
C GLU A 597 -18.21 24.83 22.07
N LEU A 598 -17.25 24.19 21.38
CA LEU A 598 -15.87 24.65 21.29
C LEU A 598 -15.78 26.04 20.65
N ARG A 599 -16.53 26.31 19.59
CA ARG A 599 -16.54 27.60 18.87
C ARG A 599 -17.15 28.70 19.72
N LYS A 600 -18.17 28.39 20.52
CA LYS A 600 -18.84 29.33 21.43
C LYS A 600 -17.93 29.78 22.57
N HIS A 601 -17.14 28.87 23.15
CA HIS A 601 -16.31 29.17 24.32
C HIS A 601 -14.82 29.41 23.99
N HIS A 602 -14.30 28.84 22.89
CA HIS A 602 -12.90 28.88 22.47
C HIS A 602 -12.73 28.97 20.93
N PRO A 603 -13.09 30.10 20.28
CA PRO A 603 -13.12 30.23 18.82
C PRO A 603 -11.76 30.02 18.12
N GLU A 604 -10.65 30.38 18.75
CA GLU A 604 -9.30 30.16 18.19
C GLU A 604 -8.92 28.68 18.14
N LEU A 605 -9.28 27.92 19.18
CA LEU A 605 -9.07 26.46 19.22
C LEU A 605 -9.96 25.77 18.19
N ALA A 606 -11.21 26.23 18.04
CA ALA A 606 -12.12 25.75 17.00
C ALA A 606 -11.56 25.98 15.59
N GLY A 607 -11.10 27.20 15.28
CA GLY A 607 -10.53 27.51 13.97
C GLY A 607 -9.27 26.69 13.65
N SER A 608 -8.40 26.48 14.64
CA SER A 608 -7.21 25.63 14.50
C SER A 608 -7.59 24.16 14.26
N PHE A 609 -8.58 23.66 14.99
CA PHE A 609 -9.09 22.29 14.87
C PHE A 609 -9.71 22.06 13.49
N GLU A 610 -10.57 22.97 13.03
CA GLU A 610 -11.22 22.91 11.73
C GLU A 610 -10.21 22.95 10.58
N THR A 611 -9.17 23.79 10.69
CA THR A 611 -8.09 23.87 9.70
C THR A 611 -7.32 22.55 9.59
N LEU A 612 -6.92 21.97 10.73
CA LEU A 612 -6.21 20.69 10.75
C LEU A 612 -7.07 19.55 10.22
N ARG A 613 -8.34 19.53 10.62
CA ARG A 613 -9.33 18.56 10.15
C ARG A 613 -9.49 18.62 8.63
N GLN A 614 -9.68 19.81 8.06
CA GLN A 614 -9.78 20.00 6.60
C GLN A 614 -8.53 19.49 5.88
N ARG A 615 -7.33 19.79 6.40
CA ARG A 615 -6.07 19.32 5.81
C ARG A 615 -5.95 17.80 5.83
N LEU A 616 -6.33 17.15 6.93
CA LEU A 616 -6.33 15.69 7.05
C LEU A 616 -7.36 14.99 6.17
N VAL A 617 -8.52 15.62 5.94
CA VAL A 617 -9.57 15.09 5.06
C VAL A 617 -9.24 15.29 3.58
N THR A 618 -8.52 16.37 3.22
CA THR A 618 -8.22 16.73 1.83
C THR A 618 -7.04 15.95 1.23
N LEU A 619 -6.15 15.39 2.06
CA LEU A 619 -5.01 14.56 1.61
C LEU A 619 -5.50 13.19 1.09
N LYS A 620 -5.91 13.14 -0.17
CA LYS A 620 -6.36 11.91 -0.87
C LYS A 620 -5.18 11.01 -1.22
N SER A 621 -5.35 9.68 -1.14
CA SER A 621 -4.30 8.72 -1.54
C SER A 621 -4.09 8.68 -3.06
N LYS A 622 -5.10 9.02 -3.88
CA LYS A 622 -4.98 9.07 -5.36
C LYS A 622 -4.15 10.24 -5.89
N GLU A 623 -4.24 11.43 -5.26
CA GLU A 623 -3.38 12.57 -5.63
C GLU A 623 -1.89 12.30 -5.31
N MET A 624 -1.60 11.32 -4.44
CA MET A 624 -0.23 10.88 -4.08
C MET A 624 0.42 9.99 -5.14
N VAL A 625 -0.37 9.39 -6.05
CA VAL A 625 0.15 8.60 -7.18
C VAL A 625 0.32 9.47 -8.43
N GLU A 626 -0.57 10.45 -8.65
CA GLU A 626 -0.45 11.41 -9.76
C GLU A 626 0.60 12.52 -9.48
N THR A 627 0.89 12.81 -8.21
CA THR A 627 2.09 13.56 -7.81
C THR A 627 3.33 12.66 -7.76
N ALA A 628 3.50 11.78 -8.75
CA ALA A 628 4.84 11.30 -9.14
C ALA A 628 5.77 12.45 -9.58
N GLY A 629 5.27 13.70 -9.62
CA GLY A 629 6.03 14.94 -9.68
C GLY A 629 6.24 15.68 -8.35
N SER A 630 5.87 15.13 -7.18
CA SER A 630 6.32 15.71 -5.90
C SER A 630 7.81 15.45 -5.75
N THR A 631 8.60 16.51 -5.62
CA THR A 631 10.03 16.42 -5.32
C THR A 631 10.25 15.54 -4.09
N PHE A 632 11.33 14.75 -4.10
CA PHE A 632 11.73 13.86 -3.01
C PHE A 632 11.78 14.59 -1.65
N ALA A 633 11.96 15.92 -1.68
CA ALA A 633 11.88 16.94 -0.63
C ALA A 633 10.53 17.11 0.10
N SER A 634 9.39 16.73 -0.47
CA SER A 634 8.07 16.93 0.18
C SER A 634 7.14 15.75 -0.06
N SER A 635 7.22 14.74 0.80
CA SER A 635 6.30 13.60 0.75
C SER A 635 4.94 13.96 1.36
N SER A 636 3.86 13.59 0.70
CA SER A 636 2.47 13.75 1.18
C SER A 636 2.23 13.04 2.52
N ILE A 637 2.87 11.89 2.75
CA ILE A 637 2.79 11.17 4.03
C ILE A 637 3.46 11.95 5.18
N ASP A 638 4.57 12.65 4.93
CA ASP A 638 5.21 13.50 5.94
C ASP A 638 4.28 14.65 6.34
N ARG A 639 3.61 15.26 5.36
CA ARG A 639 2.66 16.35 5.63
C ARG A 639 1.45 15.87 6.43
N ARG A 640 0.91 14.70 6.10
CA ARG A 640 -0.19 14.06 6.82
C ARG A 640 0.21 13.79 8.27
N GLU A 641 1.36 13.15 8.47
CA GLU A 641 1.87 12.82 9.79
C GLU A 641 2.05 14.07 10.68
N LEU A 642 2.57 15.16 10.12
CA LEU A 642 2.70 16.43 10.82
C LEU A 642 1.33 16.95 11.31
N ASP A 643 0.32 16.87 10.46
CA ASP A 643 -1.03 17.35 10.78
C ASP A 643 -1.71 16.49 11.83
N GLU A 644 -1.46 15.18 11.82
CA GLU A 644 -1.94 14.26 12.86
C GLU A 644 -1.29 14.55 14.22
N ASN A 645 -0.01 14.95 14.24
CA ASN A 645 0.66 15.38 15.47
C ASN A 645 0.08 16.65 16.04
N GLN A 646 -0.10 17.66 15.19
CA GLN A 646 -0.70 18.92 15.58
C GLN A 646 -2.13 18.70 16.08
N LEU A 647 -2.91 17.83 15.43
CA LEU A 647 -4.25 17.49 15.88
C LEU A 647 -4.25 16.85 17.27
N ARG A 648 -3.35 15.90 17.53
CA ARG A 648 -3.24 15.23 18.83
C ARG A 648 -2.90 16.20 19.96
N GLU A 649 -1.91 17.06 19.73
CA GLU A 649 -1.54 18.10 20.70
C GLU A 649 -2.68 19.08 20.95
N LEU A 650 -3.37 19.48 19.88
CA LEU A 650 -4.53 20.36 19.98
C LEU A 650 -5.68 19.71 20.77
N LEU A 651 -5.93 18.41 20.57
CA LEU A 651 -6.96 17.68 21.34
C LEU A 651 -6.64 17.61 22.82
N LEU A 652 -5.38 17.43 23.19
CA LEU A 652 -4.94 17.50 24.60
C LEU A 652 -5.15 18.89 25.19
N LEU A 653 -4.99 19.96 24.40
CA LEU A 653 -5.27 21.33 24.83
C LEU A 653 -6.78 21.60 24.98
N ILE A 654 -7.60 21.10 24.05
CA ILE A 654 -9.06 21.24 24.10
C ILE A 654 -9.62 20.51 25.32
N ARG A 655 -9.19 19.27 25.57
CA ARG A 655 -9.67 18.45 26.70
C ARG A 655 -9.30 18.99 28.08
N LYS A 656 -8.37 19.94 28.16
CA LYS A 656 -8.03 20.65 29.41
C LYS A 656 -8.98 21.81 29.72
N LYS A 657 -9.95 22.11 28.85
CA LYS A 657 -10.94 23.18 29.06
C LYS A 657 -12.17 22.63 29.79
N ASP A 658 -12.74 23.45 30.65
CA ASP A 658 -13.91 23.07 31.46
C ASP A 658 -15.10 22.68 30.56
N GLY A 659 -15.68 21.50 30.80
CA GLY A 659 -16.79 20.96 30.02
C GLY A 659 -16.43 20.38 28.65
N LEU A 660 -15.14 20.30 28.31
CA LEU A 660 -14.63 19.72 27.06
C LEU A 660 -13.67 18.53 27.31
N ASP A 661 -13.64 18.00 28.53
CA ASP A 661 -12.88 16.82 28.94
C ASP A 661 -13.21 15.57 28.10
N GLY A 662 -14.46 15.45 27.66
CA GLY A 662 -14.93 14.42 26.73
C GLY A 662 -14.72 14.72 25.24
N PHE A 663 -14.12 15.86 24.86
CA PHE A 663 -14.05 16.30 23.46
C PHE A 663 -13.30 15.28 22.57
N GLY A 664 -13.98 14.74 21.57
CA GLY A 664 -13.46 13.68 20.70
C GLY A 664 -13.20 12.34 21.39
N SER A 665 -13.63 12.17 22.65
CA SER A 665 -13.55 10.90 23.39
C SER A 665 -14.77 10.03 23.12
N THR A 666 -14.63 8.74 23.40
CA THR A 666 -15.67 7.71 23.20
C THR A 666 -16.89 7.92 24.10
N CYS A 667 -18.06 7.50 23.60
CA CYS A 667 -19.37 7.51 24.27
C CYS A 667 -19.32 7.12 25.75
N ILE A 668 -19.90 7.96 26.60
CA ILE A 668 -20.24 7.59 27.97
C ILE A 668 -21.60 6.88 28.01
N PRO A 669 -21.92 6.10 29.07
CA PRO A 669 -23.21 5.39 29.17
C PRO A 669 -24.43 6.28 28.93
N ASP A 670 -24.39 7.53 29.39
CA ASP A 670 -25.49 8.49 29.19
C ASP A 670 -25.71 8.84 27.70
N ASP A 671 -24.64 8.92 26.90
CA ASP A 671 -24.74 9.13 25.46
C ASP A 671 -25.37 7.92 24.78
N MET A 672 -25.00 6.71 25.21
CA MET A 672 -25.56 5.47 24.69
C MET A 672 -27.06 5.38 24.99
N CYS A 673 -27.49 5.74 26.21
CA CYS A 673 -28.91 5.74 26.58
C CYS A 673 -29.69 6.79 25.77
N ARG A 674 -29.11 7.98 25.52
CA ARG A 674 -29.70 8.99 24.61
C ARG A 674 -29.79 8.47 23.16
N ALA A 675 -28.86 7.63 22.73
CA ALA A 675 -28.93 6.94 21.44
C ALA A 675 -30.10 5.96 21.33
N ALA A 676 -30.71 5.56 22.44
CA ALA A 676 -31.88 4.68 22.45
C ALA A 676 -33.22 5.45 22.49
N ALA A 677 -33.21 6.77 22.30
CA ALA A 677 -34.40 7.60 22.47
C ALA A 677 -35.53 7.33 21.46
N GLN A 678 -35.19 6.82 20.27
CA GLN A 678 -36.19 6.44 19.25
C GLN A 678 -36.51 4.93 19.26
N GLY A 679 -35.98 4.20 20.25
CA GLY A 679 -36.15 2.76 20.43
C GLY A 679 -34.85 2.07 20.82
N PRO A 680 -34.93 0.82 21.34
CA PRO A 680 -33.78 0.12 21.91
C PRO A 680 -32.71 -0.19 20.86
N VAL A 681 -31.46 -0.10 21.30
CA VAL A 681 -30.28 -0.52 20.52
C VAL A 681 -29.77 -1.83 21.10
N VAL A 682 -29.63 -2.86 20.26
CA VAL A 682 -29.25 -4.21 20.67
C VAL A 682 -27.93 -4.58 20.01
N ALA A 683 -26.85 -4.62 20.80
CA ALA A 683 -25.56 -5.12 20.37
C ALA A 683 -25.45 -6.63 20.65
N LEU A 684 -25.27 -7.44 19.61
CA LEU A 684 -25.16 -8.89 19.73
C LEU A 684 -23.69 -9.28 19.84
N ASN A 685 -23.25 -9.61 21.05
CA ASN A 685 -21.89 -10.02 21.34
C ASN A 685 -21.69 -11.52 21.11
N VAL A 686 -20.80 -11.87 20.18
CA VAL A 686 -20.32 -13.24 19.95
C VAL A 686 -18.87 -13.35 20.43
N SER A 687 -18.66 -14.05 21.54
CA SER A 687 -17.35 -14.35 22.12
C SER A 687 -17.16 -15.86 22.30
N VAL A 688 -15.91 -16.29 22.45
CA VAL A 688 -15.55 -17.68 22.77
C VAL A 688 -16.04 -18.13 24.16
N HIS A 689 -16.37 -17.19 25.06
CA HIS A 689 -16.77 -17.51 26.44
C HIS A 689 -18.28 -17.62 26.64
N ARG A 690 -19.01 -16.64 26.10
CA ARG A 690 -20.47 -16.52 26.16
C ARG A 690 -20.95 -15.60 25.05
N CYS A 691 -22.17 -15.83 24.59
CA CYS A 691 -22.86 -14.94 23.67
C CYS A 691 -24.02 -14.25 24.38
N ASP A 692 -24.20 -12.97 24.09
CA ASP A 692 -25.13 -12.10 24.80
C ASP A 692 -25.72 -11.03 23.87
N ALA A 693 -26.94 -10.61 24.14
CA ALA A 693 -27.52 -9.39 23.60
C ALA A 693 -27.43 -8.28 24.64
N ILE A 694 -26.62 -7.27 24.39
CA ILE A 694 -26.52 -6.06 25.21
C ILE A 694 -27.58 -5.09 24.73
N ILE A 695 -28.54 -4.78 25.59
CA ILE A 695 -29.72 -3.97 25.30
C ILE A 695 -29.53 -2.59 25.94
N VAL A 696 -29.48 -1.56 25.11
CA VAL A 696 -29.42 -0.16 25.52
C VAL A 696 -30.79 0.47 25.35
N GLN A 697 -31.31 1.02 26.44
CA GLN A 697 -32.58 1.76 26.52
C GLN A 697 -32.32 3.13 27.16
N GLU A 698 -33.27 4.07 27.06
CA GLU A 698 -33.15 5.36 27.75
C GLU A 698 -32.97 5.22 29.26
N SER A 699 -33.53 4.16 29.85
CA SER A 699 -33.45 3.87 31.29
C SER A 699 -32.13 3.24 31.74
N GLY A 700 -31.28 2.78 30.81
CA GLY A 700 -30.02 2.13 31.13
C GLY A 700 -29.61 1.01 30.17
N VAL A 701 -28.52 0.34 30.52
CA VAL A 701 -27.96 -0.80 29.78
C VAL A 701 -28.25 -2.10 30.54
N SER A 702 -28.72 -3.12 29.84
CA SER A 702 -28.96 -4.47 30.37
C SER A 702 -28.44 -5.52 29.39
N ALA A 703 -28.42 -6.80 29.79
CA ALA A 703 -27.98 -7.87 28.91
C ALA A 703 -28.84 -9.13 29.04
N VAL A 704 -29.05 -9.82 27.91
CA VAL A 704 -29.73 -11.12 27.81
C VAL A 704 -28.71 -12.15 27.36
N ARG A 705 -28.56 -13.23 28.14
CA ARG A 705 -27.69 -14.35 27.76
C ARG A 705 -28.31 -15.17 26.64
N LEU A 706 -27.52 -15.50 25.62
CA LEU A 706 -27.93 -16.29 24.45
C LEU A 706 -27.18 -17.65 24.44
N PRO A 707 -27.56 -18.61 25.29
CA PRO A 707 -26.79 -19.84 25.51
C PRO A 707 -26.76 -20.79 24.29
N ASN A 708 -27.71 -20.64 23.37
CA ASN A 708 -27.81 -21.45 22.16
C ASN A 708 -27.10 -20.82 20.94
N LEU A 709 -26.47 -19.66 21.13
CA LEU A 709 -25.63 -18.99 20.14
C LEU A 709 -24.15 -19.27 20.47
N CYS A 710 -23.39 -19.74 19.48
CA CYS A 710 -21.94 -19.89 19.57
C CYS A 710 -21.29 -19.71 18.19
N GLN A 711 -19.96 -19.54 18.16
CA GLN A 711 -19.22 -19.29 16.93
C GLN A 711 -19.30 -20.47 15.95
N GLU A 712 -19.32 -21.71 16.45
CA GLU A 712 -19.47 -22.92 15.64
C GLU A 712 -20.85 -22.96 14.96
N ALA A 713 -21.91 -22.68 15.71
CA ALA A 713 -23.29 -22.69 15.17
C ALA A 713 -23.48 -21.65 14.06
N ILE A 714 -22.84 -20.48 14.18
CA ILE A 714 -22.80 -19.44 13.14
C ILE A 714 -22.01 -19.94 11.92
N ARG A 715 -20.84 -20.55 12.14
CA ARG A 715 -19.97 -21.05 11.05
C ARG A 715 -20.68 -22.12 10.22
N GLU A 716 -21.36 -23.06 10.86
CA GLU A 716 -22.10 -24.14 10.20
C GLU A 716 -23.20 -23.63 9.25
N ARG A 717 -23.76 -22.44 9.54
CA ARG A 717 -24.88 -21.85 8.78
C ARG A 717 -24.45 -20.76 7.81
N THR A 718 -23.17 -20.40 7.78
CA THR A 718 -22.66 -19.30 6.93
C THR A 718 -22.84 -19.60 5.43
N ALA A 719 -22.83 -20.88 5.03
CA ALA A 719 -23.07 -21.29 3.66
C ALA A 719 -24.56 -21.33 3.27
N ASP A 720 -25.47 -21.30 4.25
CA ASP A 720 -26.92 -21.49 4.08
C ASP A 720 -27.73 -20.38 4.76
N VAL A 721 -27.20 -19.14 4.71
CA VAL A 721 -27.82 -17.96 5.35
C VAL A 721 -29.19 -17.60 4.77
N GLN A 722 -29.53 -18.13 3.60
CA GLN A 722 -30.75 -17.83 2.87
C GLN A 722 -31.90 -18.80 3.18
N SER A 723 -31.64 -19.89 3.92
CA SER A 723 -32.65 -20.92 4.17
C SER A 723 -33.64 -20.53 5.27
N ALA A 724 -34.87 -21.04 5.15
CA ALA A 724 -35.91 -20.90 6.18
C ALA A 724 -35.43 -21.44 7.53
N ARG A 725 -34.68 -22.56 7.54
CA ARG A 725 -34.10 -23.15 8.74
C ARG A 725 -33.13 -22.21 9.45
N THR A 726 -32.34 -21.44 8.71
CA THR A 726 -31.48 -20.42 9.30
C THR A 726 -32.31 -19.29 9.92
N LEU A 727 -33.40 -18.86 9.27
CA LEU A 727 -34.32 -17.85 9.82
C LEU A 727 -35.01 -18.31 11.10
N GLU A 728 -35.45 -19.57 11.16
CA GLU A 728 -36.05 -20.20 12.35
C GLU A 728 -35.03 -20.33 13.48
N TRP A 729 -33.79 -20.73 13.16
CA TRP A 729 -32.72 -20.78 14.14
C TRP A 729 -32.41 -19.38 14.72
N LEU A 730 -32.28 -18.35 13.87
CA LEU A 730 -32.08 -16.97 14.33
C LEU A 730 -33.21 -16.51 15.25
N TRP A 731 -34.44 -16.94 14.97
CA TRP A 731 -35.60 -16.65 15.80
C TRP A 731 -35.41 -17.23 17.20
N ASP A 732 -35.18 -18.54 17.30
CA ASP A 732 -35.12 -19.24 18.59
C ASP A 732 -33.90 -18.84 19.44
N VAL A 733 -32.76 -18.54 18.80
CA VAL A 733 -31.49 -18.33 19.53
C VAL A 733 -31.16 -16.87 19.79
N ILE A 734 -31.76 -15.92 19.06
CA ILE A 734 -31.46 -14.49 19.16
C ILE A 734 -32.75 -13.68 19.32
N VAL A 735 -33.63 -13.72 18.33
CA VAL A 735 -34.68 -12.69 18.22
C VAL A 735 -35.77 -12.88 19.27
N ASP A 736 -36.32 -14.08 19.44
CA ASP A 736 -37.38 -14.33 20.43
C ASP A 736 -36.91 -14.01 21.86
N PRO A 737 -35.72 -14.48 22.33
CA PRO A 737 -35.21 -14.09 23.65
C PRO A 737 -35.04 -12.56 23.84
N VAL A 738 -34.59 -11.85 22.82
CA VAL A 738 -34.41 -10.39 22.88
C VAL A 738 -35.76 -9.68 22.89
N LEU A 739 -36.70 -10.07 22.03
CA LEU A 739 -38.03 -9.48 21.97
C LEU A 739 -38.82 -9.75 23.26
N ASP A 740 -38.70 -10.94 23.84
CA ASP A 740 -39.29 -11.29 25.12
C ASP A 740 -38.76 -10.39 26.25
N ALA A 741 -37.45 -10.17 26.30
CA ALA A 741 -36.83 -9.27 27.29
C ALA A 741 -37.27 -7.81 27.11
N LEU A 742 -37.50 -7.37 25.88
CA LEU A 742 -38.05 -6.05 25.55
C LEU A 742 -39.57 -5.94 25.73
N GLY A 743 -40.27 -7.06 25.93
CA GLY A 743 -41.73 -7.12 26.04
C GLY A 743 -42.47 -7.05 24.69
N PHE A 744 -41.78 -7.16 23.56
CA PHE A 744 -42.37 -7.13 22.21
C PHE A 744 -42.83 -8.54 21.77
N THR A 745 -43.83 -9.09 22.47
CA THR A 745 -44.24 -10.50 22.34
C THR A 745 -45.44 -10.73 21.40
N SER A 746 -46.15 -9.66 21.01
CA SER A 746 -47.34 -9.72 20.17
C SER A 746 -47.27 -8.71 19.02
N VAL A 747 -48.07 -8.95 17.98
CA VAL A 747 -48.21 -7.98 16.87
C VAL A 747 -48.72 -6.65 17.43
N PRO A 748 -48.03 -5.52 17.16
CA PRO A 748 -48.45 -4.21 17.62
C PRO A 748 -49.85 -3.84 17.08
N THR A 749 -50.70 -3.33 17.96
CA THR A 749 -52.02 -2.79 17.60
C THR A 749 -51.90 -1.30 17.30
N GLY A 750 -51.99 -0.89 16.03
CA GLY A 750 -51.92 0.51 15.63
C GLY A 750 -51.30 0.72 14.26
N ASP A 751 -51.20 1.97 13.82
CA ASP A 751 -50.50 2.33 12.59
C ASP A 751 -49.02 1.99 12.70
N PHE A 752 -48.39 1.67 11.57
CA PHE A 752 -46.95 1.37 11.48
C PHE A 752 -46.04 2.47 12.08
N GLY A 753 -46.51 3.71 12.22
CA GLY A 753 -45.76 4.78 12.91
C GLY A 753 -45.66 4.62 14.43
N GLN A 754 -46.40 3.67 15.01
CA GLN A 754 -46.38 3.32 16.45
C GLN A 754 -45.73 1.96 16.71
N TRP A 755 -45.20 1.31 15.66
CA TRP A 755 -44.52 0.03 15.82
C TRP A 755 -43.17 0.23 16.54
N PRO A 756 -42.81 -0.67 17.46
CA PRO A 756 -41.50 -0.63 18.10
C PRO A 756 -40.39 -0.81 17.07
N HIS A 757 -39.37 0.05 17.15
CA HIS A 757 -38.21 0.06 16.27
C HIS A 757 -36.97 -0.38 17.05
N ILE A 758 -36.26 -1.40 16.54
CA ILE A 758 -35.00 -1.90 17.10
C ILE A 758 -33.85 -1.62 16.13
N TRP A 759 -32.71 -1.19 16.68
CA TRP A 759 -31.43 -1.13 15.97
C TRP A 759 -30.53 -2.30 16.38
N TRP A 760 -30.18 -3.15 15.42
CA TRP A 760 -29.32 -4.31 15.60
C TRP A 760 -27.87 -3.95 15.27
N ILE A 761 -26.95 -4.27 16.19
CA ILE A 761 -25.50 -4.13 16.02
C ILE A 761 -24.86 -5.53 16.18
N PRO A 762 -24.85 -6.36 15.13
CA PRO A 762 -24.19 -7.67 15.18
C PRO A 762 -22.66 -7.54 15.29
N THR A 763 -22.00 -8.54 15.88
CA THR A 763 -20.53 -8.65 15.87
C THR A 763 -20.04 -9.83 15.01
N GLY A 764 -18.80 -9.76 14.54
CA GLY A 764 -18.14 -10.85 13.83
C GLY A 764 -18.91 -11.34 12.59
N SER A 765 -18.92 -12.65 12.38
CA SER A 765 -19.60 -13.29 11.23
C SER A 765 -21.13 -13.17 11.26
N LEU A 766 -21.72 -12.78 12.40
CA LEU A 766 -23.16 -12.59 12.53
C LEU A 766 -23.66 -11.39 11.71
N THR A 767 -22.77 -10.47 11.33
CA THR A 767 -23.05 -9.33 10.43
C THR A 767 -23.65 -9.75 9.08
N ARG A 768 -23.44 -11.01 8.66
CA ARG A 768 -23.96 -11.57 7.39
C ARG A 768 -25.40 -12.10 7.49
N PHE A 769 -25.98 -12.16 8.68
CA PHE A 769 -27.25 -12.85 8.93
C PHE A 769 -28.45 -11.90 8.91
N PRO A 770 -29.58 -12.32 8.31
CA PRO A 770 -30.79 -11.50 8.19
C PRO A 770 -31.63 -11.52 9.49
N ILE A 771 -31.08 -10.99 10.58
CA ILE A 771 -31.76 -10.89 11.90
C ILE A 771 -33.17 -10.29 11.77
N HIS A 772 -33.36 -9.27 10.93
CA HIS A 772 -34.65 -8.63 10.67
C HIS A 772 -35.71 -9.56 10.06
N ALA A 773 -35.28 -10.67 9.44
CA ALA A 773 -36.15 -11.66 8.80
C ALA A 773 -36.25 -12.96 9.62
N ALA A 774 -35.66 -13.03 10.81
CA ALA A 774 -35.76 -14.20 11.67
C ALA A 774 -37.22 -14.55 11.96
N GLY A 775 -37.60 -15.82 11.82
CA GLY A 775 -38.95 -16.26 12.13
C GLY A 775 -39.40 -17.52 11.42
N TYR A 776 -40.50 -18.07 11.93
CA TYR A 776 -41.24 -19.19 11.36
C TYR A 776 -42.26 -18.67 10.35
N HIS A 777 -41.82 -18.39 9.12
CA HIS A 777 -42.66 -17.76 8.08
C HIS A 777 -43.73 -18.68 7.48
N LEU A 778 -43.48 -19.99 7.49
CA LEU A 778 -44.36 -21.01 6.89
C LEU A 778 -45.38 -21.58 7.90
N GLU A 779 -45.21 -21.31 9.19
CA GLU A 779 -46.15 -21.73 10.23
C GLU A 779 -47.29 -20.71 10.39
N ALA A 780 -48.46 -21.20 10.80
CA ALA A 780 -49.56 -20.32 11.19
C ALA A 780 -49.23 -19.64 12.53
N GLY A 781 -48.90 -18.35 12.49
CA GLY A 781 -48.61 -17.55 13.69
C GLY A 781 -47.82 -16.28 13.39
N ASN A 782 -47.59 -15.46 14.42
CA ASN A 782 -46.82 -14.21 14.34
C ASN A 782 -45.45 -14.35 15.05
N ARG A 783 -44.79 -15.50 14.83
CA ARG A 783 -43.46 -15.83 15.36
C ARG A 783 -42.36 -15.38 14.39
N THR A 784 -42.39 -14.10 14.04
CA THR A 784 -41.41 -13.49 13.15
C THR A 784 -41.03 -12.11 13.65
N ALA A 785 -39.79 -11.70 13.40
CA ALA A 785 -39.33 -10.35 13.71
C ALA A 785 -40.18 -9.32 12.96
N LEU A 786 -40.46 -9.64 11.69
CA LEU A 786 -41.18 -8.81 10.75
C LEU A 786 -42.64 -8.54 11.15
N ASP A 787 -43.27 -9.42 11.95
CA ASP A 787 -44.62 -9.20 12.45
C ASP A 787 -44.65 -8.51 13.83
N ARG A 788 -43.51 -8.25 14.46
CA ARG A 788 -43.43 -7.67 15.82
C ARG A 788 -42.72 -6.32 15.88
N VAL A 789 -41.66 -6.11 15.08
CA VAL A 789 -40.78 -4.94 15.19
C VAL A 789 -40.31 -4.44 13.82
N VAL A 790 -40.07 -3.13 13.72
CA VAL A 790 -39.28 -2.55 12.63
C VAL A 790 -37.81 -2.72 12.98
N SER A 791 -37.00 -3.20 12.04
CA SER A 791 -35.58 -3.50 12.28
C SER A 791 -34.69 -2.62 11.41
N SER A 792 -33.73 -1.96 12.02
CA SER A 792 -32.60 -1.29 11.38
C SER A 792 -31.28 -1.91 11.84
N TYR A 793 -30.22 -1.69 11.08
CA TYR A 793 -28.86 -2.07 11.44
C TYR A 793 -27.97 -0.84 11.62
N CYS A 794 -26.91 -1.01 12.40
CA CYS A 794 -25.84 -0.02 12.49
C CYS A 794 -24.50 -0.73 12.77
N SER A 795 -23.38 -0.06 12.48
CA SER A 795 -22.04 -0.57 12.78
C SER A 795 -21.66 -0.44 14.26
N SER A 796 -22.18 0.59 14.94
CA SER A 796 -21.91 0.83 16.37
C SER A 796 -22.94 1.80 16.99
N ILE A 797 -23.01 1.84 18.33
CA ILE A 797 -23.84 2.79 19.08
C ILE A 797 -23.34 4.21 18.82
N ARG A 798 -22.02 4.39 18.79
CA ARG A 798 -21.37 5.65 18.43
C ARG A 798 -21.89 6.16 17.08
N ALA A 799 -21.97 5.31 16.05
CA ALA A 799 -22.49 5.70 14.73
C ALA A 799 -23.95 6.22 14.77
N ILE A 800 -24.80 5.66 15.65
CA ILE A 800 -26.18 6.16 15.86
C ILE A 800 -26.15 7.57 16.47
N ILE A 801 -25.43 7.74 17.59
CA ILE A 801 -25.32 9.03 18.31
C ILE A 801 -24.90 10.13 17.34
N LEU A 802 -23.79 9.84 16.67
CA LEU A 802 -23.12 10.71 15.74
C LEU A 802 -23.98 11.10 14.54
N THR A 803 -24.74 10.15 13.99
CA THR A 803 -25.66 10.42 12.87
C THR A 803 -26.87 11.25 13.32
N ARG A 804 -27.39 11.03 14.54
CA ARG A 804 -28.49 11.83 15.12
C ARG A 804 -28.09 13.26 15.49
N LEU A 805 -26.82 13.49 15.83
CA LEU A 805 -26.30 14.84 16.12
C LEU A 805 -26.14 15.72 14.87
N ARG A 806 -26.17 15.14 13.66
CA ARG A 806 -26.10 15.91 12.40
C ARG A 806 -27.38 16.71 12.18
N ARG A 807 -27.25 17.84 11.46
CA ARG A 807 -28.39 18.66 11.02
C ARG A 807 -29.47 17.77 10.40
N VAL A 808 -30.73 18.04 10.76
CA VAL A 808 -31.89 17.40 10.13
C VAL A 808 -31.91 17.79 8.66
N TRP A 809 -31.96 16.79 7.77
CA TRP A 809 -32.01 17.01 6.34
C TRP A 809 -33.37 17.62 5.93
N GLU A 810 -33.36 18.61 5.06
CA GLU A 810 -34.56 19.32 4.62
C GLU A 810 -34.84 19.04 3.13
N PRO A 811 -35.93 18.31 2.80
CA PRO A 811 -36.23 17.93 1.42
C PRO A 811 -36.37 19.11 0.45
N THR A 812 -36.84 20.25 0.96
CA THR A 812 -37.13 21.46 0.16
C THR A 812 -35.89 22.20 -0.33
N THR A 813 -34.75 22.05 0.35
CA THR A 813 -33.48 22.68 -0.04
C THR A 813 -32.50 21.70 -0.66
N ASP A 814 -32.58 20.43 -0.27
CA ASP A 814 -31.56 19.42 -0.55
C ASP A 814 -32.07 18.24 -1.42
N GLY A 815 -33.31 18.36 -1.93
CA GLY A 815 -34.09 17.30 -2.58
C GLY A 815 -33.75 16.97 -4.03
N SER A 816 -32.49 16.65 -4.33
CA SER A 816 -32.12 16.06 -5.62
C SER A 816 -31.87 14.55 -5.52
N VAL A 817 -32.27 13.80 -6.54
CA VAL A 817 -32.12 12.34 -6.65
C VAL A 817 -31.18 12.05 -7.80
N ALA A 818 -30.00 11.51 -7.49
CA ALA A 818 -29.07 10.98 -8.48
C ALA A 818 -29.39 9.51 -8.76
N VAL A 819 -29.63 9.16 -10.02
CA VAL A 819 -30.03 7.80 -10.41
C VAL A 819 -29.10 7.24 -11.47
N ILE A 820 -28.48 6.08 -11.20
CA ILE A 820 -27.54 5.38 -12.09
C ILE A 820 -28.04 3.97 -12.39
N SER A 821 -28.18 3.66 -13.69
CA SER A 821 -28.58 2.34 -14.21
C SER A 821 -27.42 1.67 -14.92
N MET A 822 -27.16 0.40 -14.61
CA MET A 822 -26.15 -0.42 -15.26
C MET A 822 -26.77 -1.66 -15.91
N LYS A 823 -27.55 -1.44 -16.97
CA LYS A 823 -28.15 -2.53 -17.76
C LYS A 823 -27.10 -3.45 -18.37
N ASP A 824 -26.16 -2.86 -19.10
CA ASP A 824 -25.09 -3.56 -19.79
C ASP A 824 -23.77 -3.20 -19.08
N THR A 825 -23.25 -4.14 -18.28
CA THR A 825 -21.98 -3.92 -17.56
C THR A 825 -20.85 -4.68 -18.27
N PRO A 826 -19.74 -4.03 -18.66
CA PRO A 826 -18.67 -4.69 -19.40
C PRO A 826 -18.14 -5.94 -18.66
N GLY A 827 -18.21 -7.10 -19.31
CA GLY A 827 -17.68 -8.37 -18.77
C GLY A 827 -18.60 -9.12 -17.80
N LEU A 828 -19.82 -8.62 -17.55
CA LEU A 828 -20.82 -9.27 -16.70
C LEU A 828 -22.14 -9.50 -17.45
N ASP A 829 -23.02 -10.32 -16.89
CA ASP A 829 -24.34 -10.59 -17.45
C ASP A 829 -25.24 -9.34 -17.39
N PRO A 830 -26.08 -9.09 -18.41
CA PRO A 830 -26.94 -7.92 -18.45
C PRO A 830 -28.08 -8.02 -17.42
N LEU A 831 -28.41 -6.89 -16.80
CA LEU A 831 -29.54 -6.75 -15.86
C LEU A 831 -30.67 -5.98 -16.54
N ALA A 832 -31.61 -6.71 -17.13
CA ALA A 832 -32.61 -6.15 -18.04
C ALA A 832 -33.57 -5.17 -17.36
N ASN A 833 -33.90 -5.41 -16.08
CA ASN A 833 -34.93 -4.67 -15.35
C ASN A 833 -34.38 -3.45 -14.60
N THR A 834 -33.05 -3.22 -14.58
CA THR A 834 -32.45 -2.01 -13.99
C THR A 834 -32.96 -0.72 -14.63
N VAL A 835 -33.34 -0.76 -15.91
CA VAL A 835 -33.94 0.38 -16.61
C VAL A 835 -35.38 0.62 -16.14
N ASP A 836 -36.12 -0.46 -15.89
CA ASP A 836 -37.50 -0.39 -15.41
C ASP A 836 -37.55 0.09 -13.96
N GLU A 837 -36.66 -0.42 -13.10
CA GLU A 837 -36.48 0.05 -11.71
C GLU A 837 -36.30 1.56 -11.67
N ILE A 838 -35.35 2.06 -12.45
CA ILE A 838 -35.01 3.48 -12.47
C ILE A 838 -36.10 4.34 -13.10
N SER A 839 -36.84 3.80 -14.09
CA SER A 839 -37.99 4.49 -14.66
C SER A 839 -39.08 4.69 -13.61
N VAL A 840 -39.37 3.67 -12.80
CA VAL A 840 -40.33 3.75 -11.69
C VAL A 840 -39.87 4.74 -10.61
N VAL A 841 -38.60 4.66 -10.19
CA VAL A 841 -38.05 5.57 -9.18
C VAL A 841 -38.09 7.02 -9.66
N ARG A 842 -37.75 7.28 -10.93
CA ARG A 842 -37.86 8.62 -11.52
C ARG A 842 -39.30 9.13 -11.51
N GLU A 843 -40.26 8.31 -11.91
CA GLU A 843 -41.67 8.71 -11.92
C GLU A 843 -42.17 9.07 -10.52
N LEU A 844 -41.90 8.22 -9.52
CA LEU A 844 -42.31 8.43 -8.14
C LEU A 844 -41.65 9.64 -7.50
N CYS A 845 -40.35 9.85 -7.75
CA CYS A 845 -39.62 10.99 -7.19
C CYS A 845 -40.03 12.33 -7.82
N ALA A 846 -40.31 12.37 -9.13
CA ALA A 846 -40.72 13.61 -9.81
C ALA A 846 -42.17 14.00 -9.53
N SER A 847 -43.00 13.06 -9.08
CA SER A 847 -44.44 13.26 -8.88
C SER A 847 -44.76 13.69 -7.44
N ASP A 848 -45.97 14.24 -7.25
CA ASP A 848 -46.55 14.47 -5.93
C ASP A 848 -46.74 13.11 -5.23
N PRO A 849 -46.35 12.95 -3.95
CA PRO A 849 -45.99 13.99 -2.97
C PRO A 849 -44.50 14.31 -2.81
N LEU A 850 -43.59 13.63 -3.53
CA LEU A 850 -42.14 13.79 -3.35
C LEU A 850 -41.58 15.05 -4.04
N ASN A 851 -41.99 15.32 -5.28
CA ASN A 851 -41.60 16.50 -6.07
C ASN A 851 -40.08 16.83 -6.03
N LEU A 852 -39.22 15.82 -6.19
CA LEU A 852 -37.76 15.95 -6.14
C LEU A 852 -37.16 16.18 -7.53
N SER A 853 -36.02 16.88 -7.58
CA SER A 853 -35.26 17.09 -8.82
C SER A 853 -34.47 15.83 -9.18
N ILE A 854 -34.50 15.40 -10.44
CA ILE A 854 -33.83 14.18 -10.89
C ILE A 854 -32.55 14.53 -11.64
N VAL A 855 -31.45 13.89 -11.24
CA VAL A 855 -30.16 13.93 -11.91
C VAL A 855 -29.81 12.52 -12.38
N SER A 856 -29.36 12.39 -13.61
CA SER A 856 -28.96 11.11 -14.19
C SER A 856 -27.53 11.22 -14.70
N PRO A 857 -26.54 11.12 -13.79
CA PRO A 857 -25.13 11.17 -14.17
C PRO A 857 -24.81 9.99 -15.08
N LYS A 858 -23.81 10.13 -15.95
CA LYS A 858 -23.33 8.97 -16.69
C LYS A 858 -22.70 7.98 -15.72
N PRO A 859 -22.72 6.68 -16.03
CA PRO A 859 -22.16 5.64 -15.17
C PRO A 859 -20.62 5.59 -15.26
N TYR A 860 -19.95 6.71 -15.00
CA TYR A 860 -18.49 6.78 -14.87
C TYR A 860 -18.14 7.15 -13.44
N ARG A 861 -17.03 6.63 -12.91
CA ARG A 861 -16.62 6.86 -11.51
C ARG A 861 -16.66 8.33 -11.11
N ASP A 862 -16.06 9.21 -11.90
CA ASP A 862 -15.94 10.62 -11.52
C ASP A 862 -17.27 11.38 -11.57
N GLU A 863 -18.17 11.01 -12.49
CA GLU A 863 -19.53 11.55 -12.55
C GLU A 863 -20.37 11.04 -11.36
N ALA A 864 -20.24 9.77 -10.99
CA ALA A 864 -20.89 9.20 -9.81
C ALA A 864 -20.43 9.89 -8.52
N ILE A 865 -19.11 10.08 -8.32
CA ILE A 865 -18.55 10.81 -7.17
C ILE A 865 -19.06 12.25 -7.12
N THR A 866 -19.14 12.92 -8.27
CA THR A 866 -19.66 14.29 -8.36
C THR A 866 -21.14 14.36 -7.96
N ALA A 867 -21.93 13.37 -8.37
CA ALA A 867 -23.33 13.25 -7.98
C ALA A 867 -23.48 12.96 -6.48
N LEU A 868 -22.67 12.06 -5.91
CA LEU A 868 -22.69 11.75 -4.47
C LEU A 868 -22.51 12.99 -3.60
N LYS A 869 -21.66 13.94 -4.02
CA LYS A 869 -21.37 15.17 -3.27
C LYS A 869 -22.50 16.21 -3.28
N SER A 870 -23.46 16.08 -4.20
CA SER A 870 -24.52 17.09 -4.41
C SER A 870 -25.94 16.54 -4.31
N CYS A 871 -26.12 15.22 -4.33
CA CYS A 871 -27.43 14.59 -4.23
C CYS A 871 -27.96 14.57 -2.79
N GLY A 872 -29.29 14.63 -2.64
CA GLY A 872 -29.96 14.27 -1.38
C GLY A 872 -30.26 12.78 -1.31
N ILE A 873 -30.58 12.16 -2.45
CA ILE A 873 -30.80 10.72 -2.57
C ILE A 873 -29.92 10.17 -3.70
N PHE A 874 -29.23 9.07 -3.44
CA PHE A 874 -28.46 8.33 -4.44
C PHE A 874 -29.12 6.97 -4.66
N HIS A 875 -29.56 6.68 -5.88
CA HIS A 875 -30.13 5.40 -6.25
C HIS A 875 -29.26 4.73 -7.32
N PHE A 876 -28.71 3.55 -7.00
CA PHE A 876 -27.89 2.77 -7.89
C PHE A 876 -28.54 1.41 -8.16
N ALA A 877 -28.75 1.09 -9.44
CA ALA A 877 -29.24 -0.22 -9.89
C ALA A 877 -28.21 -0.86 -10.83
N GLY A 878 -27.58 -1.94 -10.38
CA GLY A 878 -26.45 -2.55 -11.10
C GLY A 878 -25.74 -3.66 -10.33
N HIS A 879 -24.57 -4.05 -10.82
CA HIS A 879 -23.72 -5.03 -10.13
C HIS A 879 -22.90 -4.41 -9.01
N GLY A 880 -22.74 -5.14 -7.91
CA GLY A 880 -21.81 -4.85 -6.81
C GLY A 880 -20.92 -6.05 -6.55
N HIS A 881 -19.71 -5.82 -6.03
CA HIS A 881 -18.78 -6.87 -5.66
C HIS A 881 -18.21 -6.65 -4.26
N ALA A 882 -18.29 -7.70 -3.43
CA ALA A 882 -17.60 -7.78 -2.16
C ALA A 882 -16.26 -8.52 -2.37
N ALA A 883 -15.17 -7.75 -2.43
CA ALA A 883 -13.82 -8.28 -2.61
C ALA A 883 -13.29 -8.95 -1.32
N GLU A 884 -12.25 -9.78 -1.43
CA GLU A 884 -11.58 -10.36 -0.25
C GLU A 884 -10.97 -9.27 0.65
N ASN A 885 -10.41 -8.22 0.06
CA ASN A 885 -10.07 -7.00 0.78
C ASN A 885 -11.32 -6.08 0.79
N PRO A 886 -11.93 -5.80 1.94
CA PRO A 886 -13.17 -5.05 1.97
C PRO A 886 -13.06 -3.63 1.38
N LEU A 887 -11.88 -3.02 1.44
CA LEU A 887 -11.61 -1.69 0.87
C LEU A 887 -11.62 -1.66 -0.67
N GLU A 888 -11.44 -2.82 -1.31
CA GLU A 888 -11.48 -2.99 -2.78
C GLU A 888 -12.87 -3.37 -3.29
N SER A 889 -13.84 -3.59 -2.39
CA SER A 889 -15.23 -3.82 -2.77
C SER A 889 -15.75 -2.63 -3.58
N LEU A 890 -16.53 -2.89 -4.63
CA LEU A 890 -16.82 -1.87 -5.64
C LEU A 890 -18.24 -1.97 -6.20
N LEU A 891 -18.73 -0.83 -6.69
CA LEU A 891 -19.88 -0.75 -7.58
C LEU A 891 -19.39 -0.75 -9.02
N TYR A 892 -19.94 -1.64 -9.86
CA TYR A 892 -19.54 -1.70 -11.25
C TYR A 892 -20.17 -0.54 -12.03
N LEU A 893 -19.31 0.30 -12.60
CA LEU A 893 -19.64 1.38 -13.51
C LEU A 893 -19.05 1.08 -14.90
N GLU A 894 -19.33 1.89 -15.92
CA GLU A 894 -18.86 1.66 -17.29
C GLU A 894 -17.32 1.55 -17.37
N ASP A 895 -16.59 2.36 -16.60
CA ASP A 895 -15.13 2.43 -16.57
C ASP A 895 -14.46 1.55 -15.51
N TRP A 896 -15.18 0.58 -14.93
CA TRP A 896 -14.70 -0.19 -13.77
C TRP A 896 -13.36 -0.90 -13.98
N ASN A 897 -13.07 -1.36 -15.20
CA ASN A 897 -11.82 -2.06 -15.52
C ASN A 897 -10.58 -1.16 -15.41
N SER A 898 -10.75 0.14 -15.69
CA SER A 898 -9.65 1.11 -15.67
C SER A 898 -9.70 2.05 -14.46
N ASN A 899 -10.89 2.33 -13.94
CA ASN A 899 -11.14 3.32 -12.90
C ASN A 899 -12.34 2.91 -12.02
N PRO A 900 -12.20 1.85 -11.20
CA PRO A 900 -13.29 1.33 -10.37
C PRO A 900 -13.72 2.32 -9.28
N LEU A 901 -15.03 2.33 -8.94
CA LEU A 901 -15.56 3.01 -7.76
C LEU A 901 -15.56 2.07 -6.55
N THR A 902 -14.52 2.17 -5.73
CA THR A 902 -14.26 1.28 -4.59
C THR A 902 -14.74 1.87 -3.26
N VAL A 903 -14.82 1.03 -2.22
CA VAL A 903 -15.00 1.47 -0.82
C VAL A 903 -13.93 2.48 -0.42
N MET A 904 -12.67 2.28 -0.82
CA MET A 904 -11.61 3.24 -0.56
C MET A 904 -11.91 4.62 -1.16
N ASP A 905 -12.44 4.67 -2.39
CA ASP A 905 -12.84 5.94 -3.02
C ASP A 905 -13.98 6.64 -2.27
N LEU A 906 -14.91 5.87 -1.69
CA LEU A 906 -15.98 6.40 -0.84
C LEU A 906 -15.40 6.97 0.46
N ILE A 907 -14.45 6.25 1.10
CA ILE A 907 -13.73 6.74 2.29
C ILE A 907 -12.97 8.02 1.99
N GLU A 908 -12.44 8.21 0.80
CA GLU A 908 -11.75 9.45 0.40
C GLU A 908 -12.71 10.56 -0.03
N THR A 909 -13.95 10.23 -0.31
CA THR A 909 -14.97 11.21 -0.70
C THR A 909 -15.58 11.84 0.55
N ASP A 910 -15.29 13.12 0.78
CA ASP A 910 -15.93 13.89 1.86
C ASP A 910 -17.35 14.29 1.46
N LEU A 911 -18.33 13.66 2.12
CA LEU A 911 -19.75 14.00 2.04
C LEU A 911 -20.22 14.80 3.25
N GLY A 912 -19.32 15.20 4.16
CA GLY A 912 -19.66 15.89 5.40
C GLY A 912 -20.19 17.30 5.21
N ILE A 913 -19.81 17.99 4.12
CA ILE A 913 -20.23 19.37 3.81
C ILE A 913 -21.72 19.44 3.47
N SER A 914 -22.23 18.47 2.71
CA SER A 914 -23.64 18.34 2.35
C SER A 914 -24.04 16.87 2.53
N PRO A 915 -24.38 16.45 3.76
CA PRO A 915 -24.62 15.06 4.06
C PRO A 915 -25.90 14.59 3.37
N PRO A 916 -25.82 13.59 2.47
CA PRO A 916 -26.99 13.08 1.77
C PRO A 916 -27.90 12.30 2.70
N PHE A 917 -29.19 12.23 2.34
CA PHE A 917 -30.22 11.60 3.14
C PHE A 917 -30.26 10.09 2.96
N LEU A 918 -30.42 9.60 1.73
CA LEU A 918 -30.66 8.17 1.45
C LEU A 918 -29.77 7.66 0.31
N ALA A 919 -29.03 6.60 0.56
CA ALA A 919 -28.46 5.76 -0.49
C ALA A 919 -29.31 4.50 -0.65
N TYR A 920 -29.87 4.27 -1.84
CA TYR A 920 -30.56 3.05 -2.21
C TYR A 920 -29.66 2.26 -3.18
N LEU A 921 -29.10 1.16 -2.68
CA LEU A 921 -28.15 0.33 -3.41
C LEU A 921 -28.83 -0.97 -3.86
N SER A 922 -29.46 -0.92 -5.02
CA SER A 922 -29.99 -2.09 -5.74
C SER A 922 -28.86 -2.82 -6.45
N ALA A 923 -27.93 -3.34 -5.65
CA ALA A 923 -26.78 -4.06 -6.13
C ALA A 923 -26.47 -5.23 -5.19
N CYS A 924 -26.14 -6.37 -5.82
CA CYS A 924 -25.93 -7.64 -5.14
C CYS A 924 -24.81 -7.58 -4.10
N GLY A 925 -25.08 -8.11 -2.90
CA GLY A 925 -24.04 -8.32 -1.87
C GLY A 925 -23.39 -7.05 -1.33
N THR A 926 -24.06 -5.90 -1.42
CA THR A 926 -23.56 -4.62 -0.88
C THR A 926 -23.42 -4.60 0.64
N GLY A 927 -24.14 -5.48 1.33
CA GLY A 927 -24.03 -5.78 2.76
C GLY A 927 -23.10 -6.94 3.11
N LYS A 928 -22.45 -7.58 2.13
CA LYS A 928 -21.59 -8.75 2.33
C LYS A 928 -20.18 -8.31 2.71
N ASN A 929 -19.66 -8.84 3.82
CA ASN A 929 -18.25 -8.74 4.17
C ASN A 929 -17.65 -10.15 4.15
N THR A 930 -16.78 -10.48 3.19
CA THR A 930 -16.16 -11.81 3.05
C THR A 930 -14.93 -12.01 3.95
N ASP A 931 -14.33 -10.93 4.42
CA ASP A 931 -13.14 -10.96 5.28
C ASP A 931 -13.51 -11.13 6.74
N ASN A 932 -13.05 -12.23 7.35
CA ASN A 932 -13.17 -12.42 8.78
C ASN A 932 -12.19 -11.52 9.56
N LYS A 933 -11.08 -11.09 8.96
CA LYS A 933 -10.03 -10.27 9.61
C LYS A 933 -10.47 -8.85 9.94
N SER A 934 -11.41 -8.31 9.16
CA SER A 934 -11.96 -6.97 9.32
C SER A 934 -13.41 -6.96 9.84
N ALA A 935 -13.89 -8.08 10.39
CA ALA A 935 -15.30 -8.20 10.80
C ALA A 935 -15.69 -7.19 11.90
N ASP A 936 -14.76 -6.85 12.80
CA ASP A 936 -14.97 -5.86 13.85
C ASP A 936 -15.05 -4.41 13.32
N GLU A 937 -14.64 -4.16 12.07
CA GLU A 937 -14.72 -2.85 11.42
C GLU A 937 -15.98 -2.66 10.56
N SER A 938 -16.75 -3.72 10.29
CA SER A 938 -17.98 -3.66 9.47
C SER A 938 -17.80 -2.98 8.09
N LEU A 939 -16.66 -3.24 7.42
CA LEU A 939 -16.27 -2.62 6.15
C LEU A 939 -17.01 -3.20 4.92
N HIS A 940 -18.32 -3.07 4.81
CA HIS A 940 -19.08 -3.42 3.59
C HIS A 940 -19.69 -2.18 2.94
N LEU A 941 -20.03 -2.23 1.63
CA LEU A 941 -20.52 -1.05 0.88
C LEU A 941 -21.66 -0.33 1.61
N THR A 942 -22.70 -1.05 2.05
CA THR A 942 -23.84 -0.44 2.78
C THR A 942 -23.41 0.33 4.03
N GLY A 943 -22.56 -0.27 4.86
CA GLY A 943 -22.03 0.39 6.07
C GLY A 943 -21.13 1.56 5.70
N MET A 944 -20.35 1.44 4.63
CA MET A 944 -19.44 2.48 4.19
C MET A 944 -20.15 3.71 3.63
N PHE A 945 -21.26 3.57 2.91
CA PHE A 945 -22.10 4.71 2.52
C PHE A 945 -22.63 5.48 3.74
N GLN A 946 -23.06 4.77 4.80
CA GLN A 946 -23.50 5.41 6.04
C GLN A 946 -22.33 6.18 6.71
N LEU A 947 -21.17 5.52 6.80
CA LEU A 947 -19.98 6.07 7.44
C LEU A 947 -19.41 7.29 6.70
N THR A 948 -19.52 7.32 5.37
CA THR A 948 -18.97 8.42 4.57
C THR A 948 -19.84 9.67 4.60
N GLY A 949 -21.15 9.54 4.87
CA GLY A 949 -22.03 10.69 5.13
C GLY A 949 -23.53 10.43 5.05
N PHE A 950 -23.98 9.35 4.41
CA PHE A 950 -25.41 9.09 4.25
C PHE A 950 -26.11 8.85 5.60
N ARG A 951 -27.27 9.48 5.80
CA ARG A 951 -28.08 9.30 7.01
C ARG A 951 -28.75 7.92 7.05
N HIS A 952 -29.21 7.47 5.89
CA HIS A 952 -29.82 6.17 5.67
C HIS A 952 -29.22 5.47 4.45
N VAL A 953 -29.11 4.16 4.52
CA VAL A 953 -28.70 3.31 3.42
C VAL A 953 -29.61 2.09 3.37
N ILE A 954 -30.18 1.82 2.21
CA ILE A 954 -30.85 0.56 1.90
C ILE A 954 -29.91 -0.22 0.98
N GLY A 955 -29.57 -1.45 1.35
CA GLY A 955 -28.71 -2.34 0.56
C GLY A 955 -29.16 -3.79 0.67
N THR A 956 -28.35 -4.71 0.14
CA THR A 956 -28.67 -6.14 0.09
C THR A 956 -27.56 -6.99 0.69
N LEU A 957 -27.90 -7.99 1.53
CA LEU A 957 -26.91 -8.88 2.14
C LEU A 957 -26.25 -9.85 1.15
N TRP A 958 -26.94 -10.19 0.05
CA TRP A 958 -26.45 -11.11 -1.00
C TRP A 958 -27.14 -10.81 -2.34
N GLU A 959 -26.91 -11.67 -3.34
CA GLU A 959 -27.47 -11.54 -4.68
C GLU A 959 -29.01 -11.55 -4.68
N VAL A 960 -29.62 -10.59 -5.38
CA VAL A 960 -31.08 -10.40 -5.48
C VAL A 960 -31.58 -10.67 -6.89
N ASP A 961 -32.84 -11.08 -7.00
CA ASP A 961 -33.51 -11.24 -8.29
C ASP A 961 -33.82 -9.87 -8.91
N ASP A 962 -33.40 -9.67 -10.16
CA ASP A 962 -33.52 -8.41 -10.90
C ASP A 962 -34.97 -7.93 -11.03
N HIS A 963 -35.95 -8.84 -11.10
CA HIS A 963 -37.36 -8.47 -11.21
C HIS A 963 -37.93 -8.00 -9.86
N LEU A 964 -37.50 -8.62 -8.76
CA LEU A 964 -37.91 -8.24 -7.41
C LEU A 964 -37.39 -6.86 -7.02
N CYS A 965 -36.22 -6.45 -7.53
CA CYS A 965 -35.65 -5.12 -7.30
C CYS A 965 -36.62 -4.00 -7.68
N VAL A 966 -37.29 -4.11 -8.83
CA VAL A 966 -38.28 -3.12 -9.30
C VAL A 966 -39.43 -2.98 -8.29
N ASP A 967 -39.97 -4.09 -7.82
CA ASP A 967 -41.12 -4.09 -6.91
C ASP A 967 -40.75 -3.61 -5.51
N MET A 968 -39.56 -3.98 -5.02
CA MET A 968 -39.04 -3.48 -3.75
C MET A 968 -38.82 -1.97 -3.81
N ALA A 969 -38.14 -1.46 -4.84
CA ALA A 969 -37.90 -0.03 -5.01
C ALA A 969 -39.23 0.73 -5.10
N ARG A 970 -40.18 0.27 -5.93
CA ARG A 970 -41.52 0.86 -6.06
C ARG A 970 -42.19 1.02 -4.70
N LYS A 971 -42.37 -0.09 -3.97
CA LYS A 971 -43.08 -0.09 -2.68
C LYS A 971 -42.40 0.79 -1.63
N VAL A 972 -41.07 0.86 -1.63
CA VAL A 972 -40.32 1.74 -0.73
C VAL A 972 -40.57 3.21 -1.04
N TYR A 973 -40.42 3.62 -2.30
CA TYR A 973 -40.61 5.04 -2.69
C TYR A 973 -42.07 5.49 -2.61
N GLU A 974 -43.04 4.62 -2.89
CA GLU A 974 -44.48 4.89 -2.64
C GLU A 974 -44.73 5.19 -1.15
N SER A 975 -44.24 4.32 -0.26
CA SER A 975 -44.38 4.50 1.19
C SER A 975 -43.64 5.75 1.70
N LEU A 976 -42.48 6.09 1.11
CA LEU A 976 -41.78 7.34 1.42
C LEU A 976 -42.55 8.57 0.95
N GLY A 977 -43.23 8.50 -0.20
CA GLY A 977 -44.13 9.54 -0.64
C GLY A 977 -45.26 9.78 0.36
N GLU A 978 -45.95 8.72 0.79
CA GLU A 978 -47.06 8.81 1.74
C GLU A 978 -46.65 9.38 3.11
N ARG A 979 -45.45 9.04 3.59
CA ARG A 979 -44.99 9.32 4.96
C ARG A 979 -44.03 10.51 5.08
N GLY A 980 -43.59 11.04 3.95
CA GLY A 980 -42.52 12.03 3.87
C GLY A 980 -41.13 11.44 4.06
N LEU A 981 -40.11 12.23 3.75
CA LEU A 981 -38.70 11.87 3.86
C LEU A 981 -38.15 12.33 5.22
N ASN A 982 -38.07 11.40 6.18
CA ASN A 982 -37.55 11.64 7.53
C ASN A 982 -37.01 10.33 8.13
N ASP A 983 -36.30 10.42 9.26
CA ASP A 983 -35.63 9.27 9.87
C ASP A 983 -36.57 8.10 10.16
N THR A 984 -37.78 8.41 10.64
CA THR A 984 -38.75 7.37 10.99
C THR A 984 -39.33 6.66 9.77
N SER A 985 -39.39 7.32 8.61
CA SER A 985 -40.10 6.78 7.45
C SER A 985 -39.27 5.75 6.67
N VAL A 986 -37.95 5.88 6.59
CA VAL A 986 -37.11 5.00 5.76
C VAL A 986 -37.16 3.55 6.22
N GLY A 987 -36.86 3.29 7.49
CA GLY A 987 -36.90 1.93 8.06
C GLY A 987 -38.30 1.32 7.98
N ILE A 988 -39.35 2.12 8.22
CA ILE A 988 -40.73 1.64 8.14
C ILE A 988 -41.14 1.34 6.69
N SER A 989 -40.72 2.16 5.72
CA SER A 989 -41.01 1.96 4.31
C SER A 989 -40.37 0.67 3.79
N LEU A 990 -39.12 0.40 4.16
CA LEU A 990 -38.49 -0.88 3.83
C LEU A 990 -39.21 -2.05 4.51
N HIS A 991 -39.53 -1.92 5.79
CA HIS A 991 -40.25 -2.96 6.54
C HIS A 991 -41.61 -3.29 5.90
N ARG A 992 -42.38 -2.27 5.50
CA ARG A 992 -43.67 -2.44 4.79
C ARG A 992 -43.49 -3.15 3.45
N ALA A 993 -42.54 -2.70 2.63
CA ALA A 993 -42.25 -3.32 1.34
C ALA A 993 -41.85 -4.78 1.50
N THR A 994 -40.99 -5.08 2.47
CA THR A 994 -40.53 -6.43 2.82
C THR A 994 -41.69 -7.33 3.24
N ARG A 995 -42.62 -6.82 4.08
CA ARG A 995 -43.82 -7.57 4.48
C ARG A 995 -44.73 -7.90 3.31
N ALA A 996 -45.00 -6.93 2.45
CA ALA A 996 -45.83 -7.15 1.26
C ALA A 996 -45.23 -8.21 0.33
N LEU A 997 -43.91 -8.15 0.07
CA LEU A 997 -43.23 -9.14 -0.77
C LEU A 997 -43.16 -10.52 -0.11
N ARG A 998 -43.05 -10.58 1.23
CA ARG A 998 -43.15 -11.85 1.98
C ARG A 998 -44.55 -12.45 1.86
N GLU A 999 -45.62 -11.65 1.94
CA GLU A 999 -47.00 -12.13 1.75
C GLU A 999 -47.22 -12.66 0.33
N GLU A 1000 -46.73 -11.96 -0.70
CA GLU A 1000 -46.78 -12.41 -2.10
C GLU A 1000 -46.02 -13.74 -2.29
N TRP A 1001 -44.85 -13.88 -1.67
CA TRP A 1001 -44.08 -15.13 -1.66
C TRP A 1001 -44.85 -16.27 -0.98
N LEU A 1002 -45.48 -16.03 0.18
CA LEU A 1002 -46.29 -17.03 0.88
C LEU A 1002 -47.51 -17.47 0.07
N ASP A 1003 -48.19 -16.56 -0.61
CA ASP A 1003 -49.33 -16.89 -1.47
C ASP A 1003 -48.90 -17.77 -2.66
N SER A 1004 -47.72 -17.51 -3.21
CA SER A 1004 -47.09 -18.34 -4.25
C SER A 1004 -46.79 -19.75 -3.73
N GLU A 1005 -46.13 -19.86 -2.57
CA GLU A 1005 -45.80 -21.14 -1.94
C GLU A 1005 -47.04 -21.93 -1.54
N MET A 1006 -48.06 -21.29 -0.96
CA MET A 1006 -49.34 -21.94 -0.62
C MET A 1006 -50.07 -22.43 -1.88
N THR A 1007 -50.01 -21.68 -2.98
CA THR A 1007 -50.59 -22.08 -4.26
C THR A 1007 -49.86 -23.29 -4.84
N GLU A 1008 -48.53 -23.33 -4.76
CA GLU A 1008 -47.75 -24.49 -5.17
C GLU A 1008 -47.95 -25.70 -4.26
N ALA A 1009 -48.01 -25.51 -2.94
CA ALA A 1009 -48.32 -26.56 -1.98
C ALA A 1009 -49.71 -27.17 -2.23
N ARG A 1010 -50.71 -26.35 -2.58
CA ARG A 1010 -52.05 -26.84 -2.99
C ARG A 1010 -52.01 -27.62 -4.31
N LYS A 1011 -51.11 -27.29 -5.24
CA LYS A 1011 -50.88 -28.09 -6.46
C LYS A 1011 -50.20 -29.41 -6.16
N ARG A 1012 -49.25 -29.43 -5.21
CA ARG A 1012 -48.47 -30.61 -4.78
C ARG A 1012 -49.29 -31.57 -3.90
N GLY A 1013 -50.21 -31.06 -3.09
CA GLY A 1013 -51.08 -31.83 -2.18
C GLY A 1013 -52.08 -32.80 -2.84
N ARG A 1014 -52.00 -33.03 -4.16
CA ARG A 1014 -52.68 -34.16 -4.82
C ARG A 1014 -51.87 -35.46 -4.77
N ASP A 1015 -50.56 -35.40 -4.50
CA ASP A 1015 -49.70 -36.57 -4.33
C ASP A 1015 -49.17 -36.62 -2.89
N VAL A 1016 -49.68 -37.59 -2.12
CA VAL A 1016 -49.38 -37.76 -0.69
C VAL A 1016 -48.01 -38.40 -0.52
N ALA A 1017 -46.97 -37.59 -0.32
CA ALA A 1017 -45.71 -38.00 0.29
C ALA A 1017 -45.12 -36.84 1.10
N LEU A 1018 -44.56 -37.13 2.28
CA LEU A 1018 -43.79 -36.21 3.10
C LEU A 1018 -42.61 -35.67 2.26
N VAL A 1019 -42.64 -34.38 1.91
CA VAL A 1019 -41.69 -33.75 1.00
C VAL A 1019 -40.44 -33.28 1.78
N PRO A 1020 -39.22 -33.67 1.38
CA PRO A 1020 -37.98 -33.12 1.94
C PRO A 1020 -37.77 -31.64 1.55
N GLU A 1021 -37.06 -30.86 2.38
CA GLU A 1021 -36.81 -29.40 2.28
C GLU A 1021 -36.34 -28.84 0.91
N ALA A 1022 -35.82 -29.67 0.01
CA ALA A 1022 -35.31 -29.27 -1.31
C ALA A 1022 -36.38 -28.72 -2.29
N PHE A 1023 -37.59 -28.42 -1.81
CA PHE A 1023 -38.76 -28.07 -2.63
C PHE A 1023 -39.37 -26.68 -2.33
N TYR A 1024 -38.93 -25.94 -1.32
CA TYR A 1024 -39.42 -24.58 -1.06
C TYR A 1024 -38.62 -23.55 -1.84
N LYS A 1025 -39.30 -22.53 -2.40
CA LYS A 1025 -38.58 -21.43 -3.07
C LYS A 1025 -37.77 -20.65 -2.05
N ALA A 1026 -36.56 -20.24 -2.44
CA ALA A 1026 -35.77 -19.31 -1.64
C ALA A 1026 -36.57 -18.02 -1.36
N PRO A 1027 -36.53 -17.47 -0.13
CA PRO A 1027 -37.27 -16.28 0.24
C PRO A 1027 -36.55 -15.02 -0.29
N LEU A 1028 -36.81 -14.67 -1.55
CA LEU A 1028 -36.09 -13.61 -2.29
C LEU A 1028 -36.22 -12.20 -1.68
N TRP A 1029 -37.19 -11.97 -0.79
CA TRP A 1029 -37.44 -10.68 -0.12
C TRP A 1029 -36.51 -10.38 1.07
N VAL A 1030 -35.88 -11.41 1.63
CA VAL A 1030 -35.00 -11.35 2.82
C VAL A 1030 -33.74 -10.48 2.69
N PRO A 1031 -33.10 -10.30 1.53
CA PRO A 1031 -31.76 -9.72 1.48
C PRO A 1031 -31.71 -8.24 1.88
N TYR A 1032 -32.83 -7.52 1.80
CA TYR A 1032 -32.85 -6.07 1.94
C TYR A 1032 -32.74 -5.62 3.40
N ILE A 1033 -31.78 -4.73 3.65
CA ILE A 1033 -31.49 -4.20 4.99
C ILE A 1033 -31.46 -2.69 4.96
N HIS A 1034 -31.93 -2.08 6.06
CA HIS A 1034 -31.77 -0.66 6.31
C HIS A 1034 -30.65 -0.44 7.33
N PHE A 1035 -29.63 0.32 6.95
CA PHE A 1035 -28.56 0.83 7.80
C PHE A 1035 -28.76 2.33 8.03
N GLY A 1036 -28.85 2.77 9.28
CA GLY A 1036 -29.15 4.17 9.56
C GLY A 1036 -29.81 4.40 10.91
N VAL A 1037 -30.21 5.66 11.15
CA VAL A 1037 -30.81 6.12 12.42
C VAL A 1037 -32.32 6.06 12.48
#